data_AF-A0A1F2WQ68-F1
#
_entry.id   AF-A0A1F2WQ68-F1
#
_cell.length_a   1.000
_cell.length_b   1.000
_cell.length_c   1.000
_cell.angle_alpha   90.00
_cell.angle_beta   90.00
_cell.angle_gamma   90.00
#
_symmetry.space_group_name_H-M   'P 1'
#
loop_
_entity.id
_entity.type
_entity.pdbx_description
1 polymer ?
#
loop_
_entity_poly.entity_id
_entity_poly.type
_entity_poly.pdbx_seq_one_letter_code
_entity_poly.pdbx_strand_id
1 'polypeptide(L)'
;MKTMVLLRPRETGPNPVRLIIAAVSIFCIGLLIMISPPVLASVHSADTIDSWQEDAGGGFGNPDNFMVWPMVDYGGSLYAGIGNENGCEVRVRSGSIWNAVPGSAAGFGNANNMAILSMRVYNGRLYAGTINYAQGCEVWSYDGADWTELIGGGVVGPGFGNPKNIAAFSMEVHAGRLYVGTFNLDVGWIYVTSQGAQIWSYDGANPWQQAVTGGFDDPSNYAVTSLKEYNGTLYAGTLCVRADLALDVWTGNADVTLTSLGCQLWSRGTSSWSKVAGGGFARVDNAAVTSMQAYGGKLVIGTSSGNATISVTFNPSFRITGFSWRSAGLGVYGYNGGNVSAIKEGGLEDTKDFGILSMITTPIDGKDFLLAAVGRAISDTTLVGYIAAYDGGTWLRASEDGMGNSNNTLITSLETLNGEIYAGTLNSEEGCEIWRVDPTEPTEPLGTSTFYFAEGYTGGGFQEYLSIGNPTEQPAIAAITYMFKGGGTQPQTVSIPPNSRSTVDVNAAVGADKEVSAKVESEQEIVVERPMYFNYQNKWTGGHDAVGATAPSSTWYFAEGYTGAGFDEWVCVLNPADTAADLTFFFQTQEAGEKVITGLSVPPNSRQTFKANDLLGGTPYQTSLKLASSQLVVAERPIYFDYTGKGNWHWNGGHCVVGTTGLAKNYYFAEGTTRSGFEEWLTLQNPGSENLTVDAFYQLGPGQGDPVMKSYPLPAASRQTVFVPDEVGTDKDVSVYLSCFSPFLAERPMYFNYGFGDVHATGGHCVIGAASTGDDWFLAEGFTGSGFNEWLCLQNPGDSDAVCEITYYTQESGALPVKQVTVPARTRKTIMVNQDAGSNYQLSTRVRVTSGPSIVVERPMYFVFRGWDGGHDVVGFL
;
A
#
# COMPACT_ATOMS: atom_id res chain seq x y z
N MET A 1 7.28 65.80 -4.41
CA MET A 1 6.30 65.45 -5.47
C MET A 1 7.04 64.91 -6.68
N LYS A 2 7.15 63.59 -6.80
CA LYS A 2 7.39 62.92 -8.09
C LYS A 2 6.28 61.87 -8.21
N THR A 3 5.40 62.12 -9.15
CA THR A 3 4.19 61.36 -9.46
C THR A 3 4.58 59.93 -9.81
N MET A 4 4.21 58.96 -8.96
CA MET A 4 4.34 57.55 -9.26
C MET A 4 3.21 57.20 -10.25
N VAL A 5 3.56 57.17 -11.54
CA VAL A 5 2.66 56.71 -12.59
C VAL A 5 2.47 55.21 -12.38
N LEU A 6 1.29 54.83 -11.86
CA LEU A 6 0.77 53.47 -11.91
C LEU A 6 0.73 53.05 -13.39
N LEU A 7 1.75 52.30 -13.82
CA LEU A 7 1.69 51.56 -15.07
C LEU A 7 0.59 50.50 -14.91
N ARG A 8 -0.61 50.79 -15.39
CA ARG A 8 -1.60 49.75 -15.70
C ARG A 8 -1.03 48.92 -16.86
N PRO A 9 -0.81 47.61 -16.72
CA PRO A 9 -0.51 46.74 -17.85
C PRO A 9 -1.70 46.74 -18.83
N ARG A 10 -1.41 46.63 -20.12
CA ARG A 10 -2.41 46.53 -21.20
C ARG A 10 -3.35 45.35 -20.96
N GLU A 11 -4.65 45.58 -21.18
CA GLU A 11 -5.78 44.66 -20.97
C GLU A 11 -5.85 43.46 -21.93
N THR A 12 -4.73 42.83 -22.31
CA THR A 12 -4.72 41.74 -23.31
C THR A 12 -3.87 40.52 -22.93
N GLY A 13 -3.67 40.24 -21.65
CA GLY A 13 -3.04 39.00 -21.14
C GLY A 13 -3.78 38.48 -19.89
N PRO A 14 -3.60 37.19 -19.50
CA PRO A 14 -4.29 36.62 -18.33
C PRO A 14 -3.98 37.47 -17.09
N ASN A 15 -5.05 37.93 -16.42
CA ASN A 15 -4.97 38.89 -15.33
C ASN A 15 -4.12 38.31 -14.18
N PRO A 16 -2.97 38.92 -13.81
CA PRO A 16 -2.10 38.39 -12.76
C PRO A 16 -2.76 38.40 -11.36
N VAL A 17 -3.90 39.09 -11.19
CA VAL A 17 -4.82 38.92 -10.03
C VAL A 17 -5.52 37.56 -10.03
N ARG A 18 -5.98 37.04 -11.19
CA ARG A 18 -6.57 35.66 -11.30
C ARG A 18 -5.57 34.57 -10.93
N LEU A 19 -4.29 34.88 -11.05
CA LEU A 19 -3.18 33.96 -10.93
C LEU A 19 -2.68 33.90 -9.48
N ILE A 20 -2.55 35.04 -8.79
CA ILE A 20 -2.41 35.05 -7.32
C ILE A 20 -3.67 34.49 -6.65
N ILE A 21 -4.87 34.74 -7.19
CA ILE A 21 -6.11 34.09 -6.73
C ILE A 21 -6.04 32.56 -6.90
N ALA A 22 -5.53 32.04 -8.02
CA ALA A 22 -5.28 30.62 -8.18
C ALA A 22 -4.30 30.10 -7.13
N ALA A 23 -3.20 30.83 -6.85
CA ALA A 23 -2.23 30.50 -5.79
C ALA A 23 -2.82 30.40 -4.38
N VAL A 24 -3.74 31.29 -4.01
CA VAL A 24 -4.38 31.28 -2.68
C VAL A 24 -5.60 30.35 -2.65
N SER A 25 -6.25 30.11 -3.79
CA SER A 25 -7.21 29.00 -3.95
C SER A 25 -6.52 27.65 -3.77
N ILE A 26 -5.26 27.57 -4.21
CA ILE A 26 -4.33 26.46 -3.97
C ILE A 26 -3.85 26.43 -2.51
N PHE A 27 -4.16 27.41 -1.64
CA PHE A 27 -3.99 27.23 -0.18
C PHE A 27 -5.18 26.52 0.46
N CYS A 28 -6.39 26.71 -0.05
CA CYS A 28 -7.56 26.03 0.52
C CYS A 28 -7.88 24.72 -0.18
N ILE A 29 -7.26 24.52 -1.33
CA ILE A 29 -6.81 23.24 -1.88
C ILE A 29 -5.29 23.08 -1.58
N GLY A 30 -4.81 23.59 -0.43
CA GLY A 30 -3.41 23.53 0.06
C GLY A 30 -3.00 22.18 0.58
N LEU A 31 -3.47 21.20 -0.17
CA LEU A 31 -3.06 19.82 -0.15
C LEU A 31 -2.63 19.40 -1.57
N LEU A 32 -2.64 20.26 -2.61
CA LEU A 32 -2.27 19.90 -3.99
C LEU A 32 -1.29 20.85 -4.71
N ILE A 33 -0.08 20.32 -4.98
CA ILE A 33 0.69 20.38 -6.24
C ILE A 33 1.99 21.24 -6.31
N MET A 34 3.09 20.48 -6.51
CA MET A 34 4.41 20.71 -7.16
C MET A 34 5.47 21.54 -6.42
N ILE A 35 6.73 21.09 -6.19
CA ILE A 35 7.71 20.47 -7.11
C ILE A 35 8.70 19.54 -6.33
N SER A 36 9.02 18.35 -6.89
CA SER A 36 10.21 17.48 -6.69
C SER A 36 9.94 16.07 -6.11
N PRO A 37 10.69 15.04 -6.57
CA PRO A 37 10.42 13.62 -6.26
C PRO A 37 10.62 13.31 -4.77
N PRO A 38 9.90 12.31 -4.23
CA PRO A 38 10.13 11.83 -2.87
C PRO A 38 11.53 11.19 -2.76
N VAL A 39 12.27 11.59 -1.72
CA VAL A 39 13.39 10.81 -1.17
C VAL A 39 12.80 9.87 -0.13
N LEU A 40 13.16 8.59 -0.24
CA LEU A 40 12.70 7.48 0.58
C LEU A 40 12.89 7.74 2.08
N ALA A 41 11.81 7.55 2.84
CA ALA A 41 11.86 7.11 4.23
C ALA A 41 10.67 6.17 4.44
N SER A 42 10.90 4.86 4.33
CA SER A 42 9.95 3.84 4.76
C SER A 42 10.00 3.75 6.28
N VAL A 43 8.85 3.94 6.93
CA VAL A 43 8.64 3.55 8.33
C VAL A 43 7.51 2.52 8.31
N HIS A 44 7.81 1.28 8.70
CA HIS A 44 6.81 0.26 9.00
C HIS A 44 6.85 -0.06 10.49
N SER A 45 5.67 -0.24 11.10
CA SER A 45 5.35 -1.47 11.83
C SER A 45 3.83 -1.58 12.11
N ALA A 46 3.31 -2.79 11.87
CA ALA A 46 2.20 -3.48 12.53
C ALA A 46 0.73 -3.04 12.29
N ASP A 47 -0.10 -4.08 12.11
CA ASP A 47 -1.53 -4.18 12.46
C ASP A 47 -2.52 -3.40 11.58
N THR A 48 -2.76 -3.81 10.33
CA THR A 48 -3.60 -3.01 9.40
C THR A 48 -4.71 -3.78 8.67
N ILE A 49 -5.75 -3.04 8.27
CA ILE A 49 -6.65 -3.41 7.17
C ILE A 49 -5.82 -3.24 5.88
N ASP A 50 -4.86 -4.13 5.59
CA ASP A 50 -3.84 -3.94 4.52
C ASP A 50 -4.29 -4.40 3.14
N SER A 51 -5.39 -5.14 3.03
CA SER A 51 -5.85 -5.73 1.76
C SER A 51 -6.56 -4.75 0.82
N TRP A 52 -6.17 -3.47 0.85
CA TRP A 52 -6.71 -2.46 -0.06
C TRP A 52 -6.39 -2.79 -1.52
N GLN A 53 -7.41 -2.70 -2.36
CA GLN A 53 -7.32 -2.91 -3.79
C GLN A 53 -7.72 -1.64 -4.53
N GLU A 54 -7.00 -1.29 -5.58
CA GLU A 54 -7.42 -0.24 -6.50
C GLU A 54 -8.76 -0.63 -7.15
N ASP A 55 -9.81 0.17 -6.93
CA ASP A 55 -11.12 0.04 -7.59
C ASP A 55 -11.19 0.92 -8.86
N ALA A 56 -10.45 2.03 -8.87
CA ALA A 56 -10.24 2.87 -10.04
C ALA A 56 -8.94 3.67 -9.93
N GLY A 57 -8.28 3.93 -11.06
CA GLY A 57 -7.10 4.78 -11.11
C GLY A 57 -6.94 5.54 -12.43
N GLY A 58 -5.78 6.19 -12.59
CA GLY A 58 -5.47 7.01 -13.76
C GLY A 58 -6.46 8.16 -14.00
N GLY A 59 -7.09 8.66 -12.93
CA GLY A 59 -8.13 9.69 -13.01
C GLY A 59 -9.35 9.29 -13.84
N PHE A 60 -9.72 8.01 -13.85
CA PHE A 60 -10.84 7.47 -14.65
C PHE A 60 -10.62 7.64 -16.17
N GLY A 61 -9.35 7.54 -16.61
CA GLY A 61 -8.94 7.72 -18.00
C GLY A 61 -8.68 9.18 -18.40
N ASN A 62 -8.72 10.11 -17.44
CA ASN A 62 -8.35 11.50 -17.62
C ASN A 62 -7.36 11.92 -16.52
N PRO A 63 -6.06 12.05 -16.80
CA PRO A 63 -5.07 12.37 -15.77
C PRO A 63 -5.26 13.76 -15.14
N ASP A 64 -5.99 14.67 -15.80
CA ASP A 64 -6.35 15.99 -15.24
C ASP A 64 -7.37 15.88 -14.10
N ASN A 65 -8.01 14.72 -13.92
CA ASN A 65 -8.83 14.42 -12.74
C ASN A 65 -7.90 14.13 -11.58
N PHE A 66 -7.56 15.15 -10.79
CA PHE A 66 -6.47 15.07 -9.82
C PHE A 66 -6.89 14.66 -8.40
N MET A 67 -8.19 14.59 -8.10
CA MET A 67 -8.67 14.34 -6.73
C MET A 67 -10.09 13.74 -6.64
N VAL A 68 -10.30 12.86 -5.66
CA VAL A 68 -11.63 12.40 -5.20
C VAL A 68 -11.91 12.91 -3.78
N TRP A 69 -12.89 13.81 -3.57
CA TRP A 69 -13.05 14.50 -2.27
C TRP A 69 -14.33 14.17 -1.48
N PRO A 70 -15.55 14.44 -1.94
CA PRO A 70 -16.69 13.80 -1.32
C PRO A 70 -16.94 12.47 -2.02
N MET A 71 -17.08 11.40 -1.23
CA MET A 71 -17.85 10.23 -1.61
C MET A 71 -19.15 10.23 -0.82
N VAL A 72 -20.24 9.74 -1.41
CA VAL A 72 -21.53 9.63 -0.73
C VAL A 72 -22.35 8.50 -1.35
N ASP A 73 -23.07 7.75 -0.51
CA ASP A 73 -24.13 6.86 -0.96
C ASP A 73 -25.38 7.68 -1.35
N TYR A 74 -25.82 7.52 -2.59
CA TYR A 74 -27.10 8.02 -3.06
C TYR A 74 -27.85 6.93 -3.82
N GLY A 75 -28.97 6.48 -3.26
CA GLY A 75 -29.81 5.45 -3.88
C GLY A 75 -29.16 4.07 -3.94
N GLY A 76 -28.23 3.76 -3.03
CA GLY A 76 -27.51 2.47 -2.99
C GLY A 76 -26.33 2.39 -3.96
N SER A 77 -25.87 3.52 -4.47
CA SER A 77 -24.72 3.64 -5.38
C SER A 77 -23.75 4.67 -4.85
N LEU A 78 -22.45 4.41 -5.02
CA LEU A 78 -21.41 5.32 -4.57
C LEU A 78 -21.20 6.42 -5.62
N TYR A 79 -21.34 7.67 -5.19
CA TYR A 79 -21.04 8.85 -6.00
C TYR A 79 -19.76 9.50 -5.49
N ALA A 80 -18.87 9.87 -6.41
CA ALA A 80 -17.59 10.51 -6.13
C ALA A 80 -17.53 11.89 -6.80
N GLY A 81 -17.19 12.91 -6.04
CA GLY A 81 -16.93 14.25 -6.53
C GLY A 81 -15.47 14.40 -6.94
N ILE A 82 -15.23 14.83 -8.17
CA ILE A 82 -13.90 14.86 -8.79
C ILE A 82 -13.37 16.30 -8.91
N GLY A 83 -12.07 16.49 -8.65
CA GLY A 83 -11.33 17.70 -8.97
C GLY A 83 -10.70 17.63 -10.36
N ASN A 84 -10.91 18.67 -11.18
CA ASN A 84 -10.29 18.80 -12.50
C ASN A 84 -10.08 20.28 -12.84
N GLU A 85 -8.88 20.63 -13.29
CA GLU A 85 -8.46 22.01 -13.57
C GLU A 85 -9.22 22.68 -14.72
N ASN A 86 -9.84 21.89 -15.59
CA ASN A 86 -10.68 22.33 -16.70
C ASN A 86 -12.19 22.16 -16.44
N GLY A 87 -12.58 21.87 -15.20
CA GLY A 87 -13.97 21.73 -14.78
C GLY A 87 -14.24 20.37 -14.15
N CYS A 88 -14.71 20.38 -12.91
CA CYS A 88 -15.03 19.21 -12.11
C CYS A 88 -16.11 18.32 -12.74
N GLU A 89 -16.27 17.14 -12.17
CA GLU A 89 -17.34 16.22 -12.54
C GLU A 89 -17.78 15.37 -11.34
N VAL A 90 -18.91 14.68 -11.49
CA VAL A 90 -19.39 13.67 -10.55
C VAL A 90 -19.33 12.32 -11.25
N ARG A 91 -18.75 11.32 -10.59
CA ARG A 91 -18.68 9.94 -11.04
C ARG A 91 -19.60 9.06 -10.19
N VAL A 92 -20.19 8.03 -10.78
CA VAL A 92 -21.02 7.04 -10.08
C VAL A 92 -20.52 5.64 -10.38
N ARG A 93 -20.43 4.82 -9.34
CA ARG A 93 -20.10 3.40 -9.45
C ARG A 93 -21.32 2.61 -9.92
N SER A 94 -21.17 1.84 -11.00
CA SER A 94 -22.21 0.98 -11.56
C SER A 94 -21.64 -0.41 -11.83
N GLY A 95 -21.85 -1.35 -10.89
CA GLY A 95 -21.08 -2.60 -10.90
C GLY A 95 -19.61 -2.30 -10.61
N SER A 96 -18.69 -2.84 -11.41
CA SER A 96 -17.24 -2.65 -11.28
C SER A 96 -16.67 -1.49 -12.10
N ILE A 97 -17.52 -0.60 -12.63
CA ILE A 97 -17.08 0.52 -13.47
C ILE A 97 -17.59 1.86 -12.94
N TRP A 98 -16.82 2.91 -13.17
CA TRP A 98 -17.14 4.28 -12.79
C TRP A 98 -17.54 5.12 -14.00
N ASN A 99 -18.78 5.60 -14.01
CA ASN A 99 -19.34 6.38 -15.10
C ASN A 99 -19.44 7.86 -14.71
N ALA A 100 -19.20 8.76 -15.65
CA ALA A 100 -19.52 10.18 -15.46
C ALA A 100 -21.05 10.34 -15.36
N VAL A 101 -21.50 11.07 -14.35
CA VAL A 101 -22.92 11.41 -14.20
C VAL A 101 -23.26 12.46 -15.26
N PRO A 102 -24.23 12.20 -16.15
CA PRO A 102 -24.61 13.14 -17.20
C PRO A 102 -24.91 14.54 -16.66
N GLY A 103 -24.47 15.58 -17.38
CA GLY A 103 -24.68 16.98 -17.02
C GLY A 103 -23.70 17.56 -16.00
N SER A 104 -22.83 16.75 -15.38
CA SER A 104 -21.78 17.25 -14.46
C SER A 104 -20.46 17.61 -15.12
N ALA A 105 -20.19 17.08 -16.32
CA ALA A 105 -18.91 17.27 -17.02
C ALA A 105 -18.58 18.75 -17.32
N ALA A 106 -17.29 19.06 -17.40
CA ALA A 106 -16.76 20.42 -17.61
C ALA A 106 -17.30 21.42 -16.56
N GLY A 107 -17.41 20.97 -15.31
CA GLY A 107 -17.83 21.80 -14.18
C GLY A 107 -19.28 22.28 -14.30
N PHE A 108 -20.21 21.40 -14.66
CA PHE A 108 -21.61 21.76 -14.96
C PHE A 108 -21.76 22.82 -16.06
N GLY A 109 -20.85 22.82 -17.03
CA GLY A 109 -20.78 23.83 -18.09
C GLY A 109 -20.01 25.11 -17.72
N ASN A 110 -19.48 25.21 -16.50
CA ASN A 110 -18.58 26.27 -16.06
C ASN A 110 -17.22 25.68 -15.68
N ALA A 111 -16.24 25.80 -16.59
CA ALA A 111 -14.87 25.30 -16.38
C ALA A 111 -14.15 25.92 -15.17
N ASN A 112 -14.65 27.02 -14.59
CA ASN A 112 -14.10 27.60 -13.36
C ASN A 112 -14.54 26.84 -12.09
N ASN A 113 -15.51 25.93 -12.18
CA ASN A 113 -15.83 25.00 -11.12
C ASN A 113 -14.76 23.90 -11.11
N MET A 114 -13.72 24.05 -10.30
CA MET A 114 -12.52 23.21 -10.39
C MET A 114 -12.60 21.91 -9.58
N ALA A 115 -13.47 21.85 -8.57
CA ALA A 115 -13.69 20.63 -7.79
C ALA A 115 -15.08 20.62 -7.16
N ILE A 116 -15.57 19.42 -6.88
CA ILE A 116 -16.67 19.19 -5.95
C ILE A 116 -16.07 19.04 -4.56
N LEU A 117 -16.41 19.92 -3.61
CA LEU A 117 -15.84 19.89 -2.25
C LEU A 117 -16.79 19.31 -1.21
N SER A 118 -18.08 19.31 -1.50
CA SER A 118 -19.08 18.74 -0.60
C SER A 118 -20.21 18.10 -1.39
N MET A 119 -20.70 16.97 -0.87
CA MET A 119 -21.93 16.36 -1.34
C MET A 119 -22.79 15.93 -0.15
N ARG A 120 -24.12 16.03 -0.30
CA ARG A 120 -25.06 15.54 0.71
C ARG A 120 -26.40 15.18 0.09
N VAL A 121 -27.00 14.09 0.57
CA VAL A 121 -28.37 13.72 0.20
C VAL A 121 -29.37 14.48 1.09
N TYR A 122 -30.36 15.12 0.47
CA TYR A 122 -31.42 15.82 1.18
C TYR A 122 -32.74 15.73 0.39
N ASN A 123 -33.84 15.37 1.05
CA ASN A 123 -35.16 15.23 0.42
C ASN A 123 -35.14 14.40 -0.89
N GLY A 124 -34.38 13.30 -0.91
CA GLY A 124 -34.31 12.38 -2.05
C GLY A 124 -33.47 12.87 -3.24
N ARG A 125 -32.77 14.00 -3.12
CA ARG A 125 -31.85 14.54 -4.14
C ARG A 125 -30.43 14.56 -3.61
N LEU A 126 -29.46 14.37 -4.50
CA LEU A 126 -28.03 14.57 -4.21
C LEU A 126 -27.68 16.04 -4.46
N TYR A 127 -27.05 16.71 -3.49
CA TYR A 127 -26.57 18.08 -3.64
C TYR A 127 -25.06 18.08 -3.75
N ALA A 128 -24.51 18.92 -4.63
CA ALA A 128 -23.07 19.07 -4.84
C ALA A 128 -22.67 20.54 -4.75
N GLY A 129 -21.63 20.84 -3.98
CA GLY A 129 -21.05 22.17 -3.81
C GLY A 129 -19.70 22.27 -4.52
N THR A 130 -19.52 23.33 -5.33
CA THR A 130 -18.30 23.53 -6.10
C THR A 130 -17.32 24.47 -5.40
N ILE A 131 -16.08 24.47 -5.87
CA ILE A 131 -15.15 25.60 -5.73
C ILE A 131 -15.01 26.34 -7.06
N ASN A 132 -15.23 27.65 -7.03
CA ASN A 132 -15.09 28.55 -8.15
C ASN A 132 -14.62 29.92 -7.66
N TYR A 133 -13.35 30.19 -7.86
CA TYR A 133 -12.71 31.43 -7.43
C TYR A 133 -13.06 32.63 -8.32
N ALA A 134 -13.41 32.37 -9.58
CA ALA A 134 -13.58 33.42 -10.57
C ALA A 134 -14.87 34.21 -10.32
N GLN A 135 -15.90 33.52 -9.84
CA GLN A 135 -17.26 34.05 -9.72
C GLN A 135 -17.88 33.81 -8.34
N GLY A 136 -17.35 32.89 -7.54
CA GLY A 136 -17.98 32.37 -6.34
C GLY A 136 -18.53 30.96 -6.57
N CYS A 137 -18.66 30.17 -5.50
CA CYS A 137 -19.11 28.78 -5.59
C CYS A 137 -20.53 28.62 -6.13
N GLU A 138 -20.81 27.42 -6.61
CA GLU A 138 -22.12 27.01 -7.06
C GLU A 138 -22.64 25.83 -6.22
N VAL A 139 -23.97 25.66 -6.21
CA VAL A 139 -24.65 24.54 -5.56
C VAL A 139 -25.66 23.96 -6.54
N TRP A 140 -25.54 22.66 -6.78
CA TRP A 140 -26.34 21.92 -7.75
C TRP A 140 -27.11 20.80 -7.04
N SER A 141 -28.29 20.44 -7.56
CA SER A 141 -29.07 19.30 -7.07
C SER A 141 -29.42 18.31 -8.19
N TYR A 142 -29.33 17.02 -7.90
CA TYR A 142 -29.56 15.91 -8.81
C TYR A 142 -30.70 15.03 -8.31
N ASP A 143 -31.64 14.66 -9.17
CA ASP A 143 -32.76 13.76 -8.85
C ASP A 143 -32.59 12.32 -9.33
N GLY A 144 -31.41 11.96 -9.83
CA GLY A 144 -31.19 10.68 -10.48
C GLY A 144 -31.26 10.74 -12.00
N ALA A 145 -31.71 11.86 -12.57
CA ALA A 145 -31.72 12.08 -14.02
C ALA A 145 -31.02 13.39 -14.41
N ASP A 146 -31.41 14.51 -13.80
CA ASP A 146 -30.99 15.85 -14.24
C ASP A 146 -30.40 16.68 -13.08
N TRP A 147 -29.39 17.48 -13.41
CA TRP A 147 -28.83 18.49 -12.51
C TRP A 147 -29.59 19.80 -12.63
N THR A 148 -29.92 20.41 -11.49
CA THR A 148 -30.53 21.72 -11.38
C THR A 148 -29.64 22.65 -10.57
N GLU A 149 -29.25 23.78 -11.17
CA GLU A 149 -28.49 24.84 -10.50
C GLU A 149 -29.37 25.56 -9.47
N LEU A 150 -28.90 25.65 -8.22
CA LEU A 150 -29.58 26.35 -7.13
C LEU A 150 -28.89 27.65 -6.73
N ILE A 151 -27.55 27.66 -6.79
CA ILE A 151 -26.69 28.83 -6.54
C ILE A 151 -25.72 28.95 -7.71
N GLY A 152 -25.68 30.10 -8.37
CA GLY A 152 -24.86 30.33 -9.55
C GLY A 152 -25.50 31.34 -10.52
N GLY A 153 -25.59 31.03 -11.81
CA GLY A 153 -26.17 31.89 -12.87
C GLY A 153 -27.71 32.01 -12.88
N GLY A 154 -28.40 31.42 -11.90
CA GLY A 154 -29.87 31.39 -11.74
C GLY A 154 -30.47 32.44 -10.77
N VAL A 155 -31.43 32.03 -9.93
CA VAL A 155 -32.23 32.91 -9.03
C VAL A 155 -31.38 33.58 -7.93
N VAL A 156 -30.34 32.90 -7.46
CA VAL A 156 -29.36 33.43 -6.50
C VAL A 156 -27.98 33.35 -7.15
N GLY A 157 -27.28 34.50 -7.21
CA GLY A 157 -25.97 34.63 -7.84
C GLY A 157 -24.89 33.71 -7.25
N PRO A 158 -23.75 33.50 -7.96
CA PRO A 158 -22.68 32.64 -7.47
C PRO A 158 -22.12 33.14 -6.12
N GLY A 159 -21.62 32.21 -5.31
CA GLY A 159 -21.16 32.48 -3.94
C GLY A 159 -22.28 32.96 -3.01
N PHE A 160 -23.53 32.54 -3.26
CA PHE A 160 -24.72 33.05 -2.56
C PHE A 160 -24.87 34.58 -2.68
N GLY A 161 -24.52 35.13 -3.85
CA GLY A 161 -24.51 36.57 -4.10
C GLY A 161 -23.27 37.32 -3.60
N ASN A 162 -22.33 36.63 -2.95
CA ASN A 162 -21.01 37.16 -2.63
C ASN A 162 -19.92 36.38 -3.38
N PRO A 163 -19.29 36.94 -4.44
CA PRO A 163 -18.30 36.22 -5.24
C PRO A 163 -17.04 35.81 -4.46
N LYS A 164 -16.84 36.37 -3.25
CA LYS A 164 -15.75 36.01 -2.35
C LYS A 164 -15.99 34.70 -1.61
N ASN A 165 -17.24 34.21 -1.58
CA ASN A 165 -17.53 32.84 -1.15
C ASN A 165 -17.13 31.90 -2.27
N ILE A 166 -15.85 31.54 -2.33
CA ILE A 166 -15.29 30.81 -3.46
C ILE A 166 -15.60 29.32 -3.40
N ALA A 167 -15.97 28.77 -2.24
CA ALA A 167 -16.30 27.35 -2.08
C ALA A 167 -17.55 27.12 -1.22
N ALA A 168 -18.39 26.16 -1.65
CA ALA A 168 -19.37 25.49 -0.82
C ALA A 168 -18.68 24.29 -0.16
N PHE A 169 -18.04 24.54 0.98
CA PHE A 169 -16.98 23.68 1.52
C PHE A 169 -17.53 22.50 2.34
N SER A 170 -18.63 22.69 3.05
CA SER A 170 -19.24 21.64 3.88
C SER A 170 -20.76 21.65 3.73
N MET A 171 -21.37 20.46 3.83
CA MET A 171 -22.82 20.29 3.78
C MET A 171 -23.31 19.31 4.84
N GLU A 172 -24.40 19.64 5.51
CA GLU A 172 -25.03 18.76 6.49
C GLU A 172 -26.52 19.00 6.59
N VAL A 173 -27.29 17.95 6.85
CA VAL A 173 -28.74 18.03 7.08
C VAL A 173 -29.00 18.09 8.58
N HIS A 174 -29.80 19.05 9.00
CA HIS A 174 -30.22 19.17 10.40
C HIS A 174 -31.62 19.78 10.50
N ALA A 175 -32.45 19.24 11.38
CA ALA A 175 -33.81 19.74 11.65
C ALA A 175 -34.63 20.02 10.37
N GLY A 176 -34.55 19.10 9.39
CA GLY A 176 -35.30 19.18 8.14
C GLY A 176 -34.79 20.22 7.13
N ARG A 177 -33.59 20.78 7.31
CA ARG A 177 -32.96 21.73 6.39
C ARG A 177 -31.58 21.24 5.97
N LEU A 178 -31.17 21.55 4.74
CA LEU A 178 -29.79 21.42 4.27
C LEU A 178 -29.02 22.69 4.65
N TYR A 179 -27.87 22.53 5.28
CA TYR A 179 -26.95 23.62 5.61
C TYR A 179 -25.69 23.52 4.75
N VAL A 180 -25.20 24.68 4.29
CA VAL A 180 -23.97 24.80 3.49
C VAL A 180 -23.04 25.80 4.16
N GLY A 181 -21.84 25.36 4.53
CA GLY A 181 -20.76 26.20 5.02
C GLY A 181 -19.92 26.73 3.85
N THR A 182 -19.61 28.03 3.84
CA THR A 182 -18.79 28.63 2.79
C THR A 182 -17.34 28.76 3.21
N PHE A 183 -16.46 28.87 2.22
CA PHE A 183 -15.13 29.41 2.39
C PHE A 183 -15.04 30.78 1.69
N ASN A 184 -14.73 31.81 2.47
CA ASN A 184 -14.65 33.21 2.04
C ASN A 184 -13.20 33.68 1.92
N LEU A 185 -12.81 34.12 0.72
CA LEU A 185 -11.48 34.62 0.43
C LEU A 185 -11.55 35.73 -0.63
N ASP A 186 -10.90 36.85 -0.35
CA ASP A 186 -10.78 38.01 -1.22
C ASP A 186 -9.30 38.33 -1.45
N VAL A 187 -8.84 38.06 -2.66
CA VAL A 187 -7.46 38.28 -3.08
C VAL A 187 -7.45 39.39 -4.11
N GLY A 188 -6.78 40.47 -3.78
CA GLY A 188 -6.50 41.58 -4.68
C GLY A 188 -5.02 41.64 -5.08
N TRP A 189 -4.67 42.67 -5.84
CA TRP A 189 -3.31 42.85 -6.37
C TRP A 189 -2.21 42.93 -5.29
N ILE A 190 -2.56 43.45 -4.12
CA ILE A 190 -1.62 43.70 -3.01
C ILE A 190 -2.19 43.28 -1.65
N TYR A 191 -3.21 42.43 -1.63
CA TYR A 191 -3.83 42.00 -0.38
C TYR A 191 -4.48 40.62 -0.49
N VAL A 192 -4.54 39.94 0.65
CA VAL A 192 -5.36 38.75 0.85
C VAL A 192 -6.17 38.99 2.12
N THR A 193 -7.50 38.91 2.04
CA THR A 193 -8.41 39.21 3.14
C THR A 193 -9.60 38.25 3.13
N SER A 194 -10.40 38.26 4.19
CA SER A 194 -11.69 37.57 4.25
C SER A 194 -12.72 38.46 4.91
N GLN A 195 -13.98 38.26 4.53
CA GLN A 195 -15.15 38.82 5.23
C GLN A 195 -15.72 37.84 6.26
N GLY A 196 -15.05 36.69 6.45
CA GLY A 196 -15.52 35.58 7.27
C GLY A 196 -16.50 34.67 6.52
N ALA A 197 -16.44 33.39 6.88
CA ALA A 197 -17.29 32.35 6.35
C ALA A 197 -18.78 32.60 6.65
N GLN A 198 -19.63 31.98 5.86
CA GLN A 198 -21.08 32.03 6.02
C GLN A 198 -21.64 30.62 6.16
N ILE A 199 -22.83 30.52 6.75
CA ILE A 199 -23.65 29.31 6.69
C ILE A 199 -24.99 29.69 6.09
N TRP A 200 -25.42 28.93 5.09
CA TRP A 200 -26.72 29.09 4.43
C TRP A 200 -27.58 27.85 4.70
N SER A 201 -28.89 28.03 4.76
CA SER A 201 -29.85 26.94 5.01
C SER A 201 -30.98 26.93 3.98
N TYR A 202 -31.42 25.73 3.60
CA TYR A 202 -32.46 25.50 2.61
C TYR A 202 -33.47 24.47 3.12
N ASP A 203 -34.76 24.74 2.92
CA ASP A 203 -35.86 23.84 3.31
C ASP A 203 -36.47 23.06 2.13
N GLY A 204 -35.89 23.16 0.93
CA GLY A 204 -36.43 22.49 -0.25
C GLY A 204 -37.53 23.26 -0.98
N ALA A 205 -38.03 24.39 -0.45
CA ALA A 205 -39.16 25.11 -1.04
C ALA A 205 -38.96 26.62 -1.13
N ASN A 206 -38.33 27.23 -0.14
CA ASN A 206 -38.12 28.68 -0.05
C ASN A 206 -36.68 29.05 -0.44
N PRO A 207 -36.42 30.32 -0.78
CA PRO A 207 -35.04 30.80 -1.02
C PRO A 207 -34.11 30.49 0.15
N TRP A 208 -32.83 30.28 -0.17
CA TRP A 208 -31.77 30.07 0.80
C TRP A 208 -31.75 31.19 1.86
N GLN A 209 -31.66 30.80 3.13
CA GLN A 209 -31.62 31.73 4.26
C GLN A 209 -30.24 31.70 4.90
N GLN A 210 -29.65 32.87 5.06
CA GLN A 210 -28.37 33.00 5.74
C GLN A 210 -28.54 32.74 7.24
N ALA A 211 -27.82 31.73 7.74
CA ALA A 211 -27.81 31.32 9.15
C ALA A 211 -26.61 31.88 9.92
N VAL A 212 -25.49 32.13 9.25
CA VAL A 212 -24.28 32.78 9.82
C VAL A 212 -23.72 33.79 8.83
N THR A 213 -23.32 34.94 9.37
CA THR A 213 -22.61 36.02 8.67
C THR A 213 -21.24 36.22 9.31
N GLY A 214 -20.27 36.71 8.55
CA GLY A 214 -19.06 37.30 9.11
C GLY A 214 -18.15 36.35 9.89
N GLY A 215 -18.18 35.04 9.61
CA GLY A 215 -17.37 34.06 10.33
C GLY A 215 -17.71 33.96 11.81
N PHE A 216 -19.00 34.02 12.18
CA PHE A 216 -19.45 34.11 13.57
C PHE A 216 -18.96 35.41 14.26
N ASP A 217 -19.07 36.52 13.55
CA ASP A 217 -18.57 37.86 13.92
C ASP A 217 -17.04 37.94 14.09
N ASP A 218 -16.31 36.97 13.54
CA ASP A 218 -14.86 36.93 13.47
C ASP A 218 -14.42 36.66 12.02
N PRO A 219 -13.97 37.69 11.27
CA PRO A 219 -13.58 37.54 9.87
C PRO A 219 -12.32 36.68 9.68
N SER A 220 -11.63 36.31 10.77
CA SER A 220 -10.51 35.36 10.74
C SER A 220 -10.97 33.92 10.52
N ASN A 221 -12.25 33.62 10.79
CA ASN A 221 -12.87 32.35 10.42
C ASN A 221 -13.15 32.35 8.91
N TYR A 222 -12.14 32.05 8.11
CA TYR A 222 -12.20 32.11 6.65
C TYR A 222 -13.18 31.09 6.08
N ALA A 223 -13.24 29.88 6.64
CA ALA A 223 -14.15 28.82 6.19
C ALA A 223 -14.92 28.15 7.34
N VAL A 224 -16.09 27.62 7.01
CA VAL A 224 -16.75 26.54 7.77
C VAL A 224 -16.39 25.23 7.08
N THR A 225 -15.32 24.61 7.56
CA THR A 225 -14.67 23.44 6.93
C THR A 225 -15.38 22.13 7.21
N SER A 226 -16.13 22.05 8.30
CA SER A 226 -16.88 20.86 8.65
C SER A 226 -18.22 21.24 9.30
N LEU A 227 -19.29 20.61 8.83
CA LEU A 227 -20.61 20.63 9.45
C LEU A 227 -20.97 19.19 9.83
N LYS A 228 -21.46 18.98 11.04
CA LYS A 228 -21.86 17.65 11.51
C LYS A 228 -23.03 17.72 12.45
N GLU A 229 -24.06 16.92 12.19
CA GLU A 229 -25.14 16.69 13.13
C GLU A 229 -24.68 15.65 14.17
N TYR A 230 -24.89 15.97 15.45
CA TYR A 230 -24.60 15.07 16.55
C TYR A 230 -25.57 15.30 17.70
N ASN A 231 -26.25 14.24 18.15
CA ASN A 231 -27.17 14.26 19.29
C ASN A 231 -28.24 15.38 19.23
N GLY A 232 -28.83 15.60 18.06
CA GLY A 232 -29.88 16.59 17.83
C GLY A 232 -29.37 18.01 17.71
N THR A 233 -28.06 18.22 17.52
CA THR A 233 -27.43 19.54 17.41
C THR A 233 -26.53 19.60 16.19
N LEU A 234 -26.59 20.70 15.43
CA LEU A 234 -25.63 20.95 14.35
C LEU A 234 -24.38 21.63 14.90
N TYR A 235 -23.21 21.08 14.57
CA TYR A 235 -21.91 21.64 14.91
C TYR A 235 -21.21 22.17 13.66
N ALA A 236 -20.43 23.24 13.84
CA ALA A 236 -19.61 23.85 12.79
C ALA A 236 -18.17 24.01 13.27
N GLY A 237 -17.25 23.43 12.51
CA GLY A 237 -15.82 23.61 12.64
C GLY A 237 -15.31 24.69 11.69
N THR A 238 -14.36 25.52 12.13
CA THR A 238 -13.83 26.63 11.32
C THR A 238 -12.38 26.45 10.92
N LEU A 239 -12.00 27.03 9.77
CA LEU A 239 -10.62 27.42 9.45
C LEU A 239 -10.41 28.84 9.98
N CYS A 240 -9.49 29.01 10.93
CA CYS A 240 -9.23 30.28 11.59
C CYS A 240 -7.78 30.72 11.34
N VAL A 241 -7.57 31.70 10.45
CA VAL A 241 -6.25 32.06 9.92
C VAL A 241 -6.12 33.55 9.63
N ARG A 242 -4.87 34.02 9.55
CA ARG A 242 -4.50 35.30 8.93
C ARG A 242 -3.70 35.05 7.67
N ALA A 243 -4.08 35.69 6.57
CA ALA A 243 -3.29 35.71 5.34
C ALA A 243 -2.35 36.92 5.30
N ASP A 244 -1.09 36.68 4.98
CA ASP A 244 -0.05 37.68 4.75
C ASP A 244 0.48 37.50 3.32
N LEU A 245 0.67 38.61 2.59
CA LEU A 245 1.22 38.62 1.22
C LEU A 245 2.55 39.37 1.21
N ALA A 246 3.63 38.70 0.83
CA ALA A 246 4.93 39.30 0.54
C ALA A 246 5.14 39.36 -0.97
N LEU A 247 5.21 40.55 -1.55
CA LEU A 247 5.33 40.75 -3.00
C LEU A 247 6.68 41.39 -3.37
N ASP A 248 7.43 40.73 -4.25
CA ASP A 248 8.59 41.30 -4.94
C ASP A 248 8.22 41.65 -6.39
N VAL A 249 7.91 42.93 -6.61
CA VAL A 249 7.51 43.46 -7.92
C VAL A 249 8.64 43.47 -8.95
N TRP A 250 9.91 43.34 -8.54
CA TRP A 250 11.06 43.39 -9.46
C TRP A 250 11.38 42.03 -10.04
N THR A 251 11.30 40.98 -9.21
CA THR A 251 11.46 39.59 -9.66
C THR A 251 10.17 39.01 -10.20
N GLY A 252 9.03 39.60 -9.85
CA GLY A 252 7.72 39.09 -10.19
C GLY A 252 7.33 37.89 -9.32
N ASN A 253 7.78 37.86 -8.07
CA ASN A 253 7.51 36.78 -7.13
C ASN A 253 6.60 37.25 -5.99
N ALA A 254 5.79 36.34 -5.46
CA ALA A 254 4.98 36.60 -4.27
C ALA A 254 4.88 35.36 -3.38
N ASP A 255 4.94 35.58 -2.07
CA ASP A 255 4.63 34.56 -1.06
C ASP A 255 3.31 34.91 -0.38
N VAL A 256 2.41 33.94 -0.31
CA VAL A 256 1.19 34.03 0.51
C VAL A 256 1.35 33.09 1.69
N THR A 257 1.45 33.66 2.88
CA THR A 257 1.55 32.90 4.12
C THR A 257 0.23 32.95 4.86
N LEU A 258 -0.25 31.79 5.28
CA LEU A 258 -1.45 31.68 6.09
C LEU A 258 -1.06 31.12 7.45
N THR A 259 -1.24 31.98 8.44
CA THR A 259 -0.85 31.74 9.82
C THR A 259 -2.07 31.32 10.62
N SER A 260 -1.97 30.18 11.30
CA SER A 260 -3.03 29.70 12.18
C SER A 260 -3.32 30.69 13.32
N LEU A 261 -4.61 30.90 13.60
CA LEU A 261 -5.10 31.64 14.76
C LEU A 261 -5.89 30.74 15.74
N GLY A 262 -5.89 29.43 15.51
CA GLY A 262 -6.59 28.44 16.32
C GLY A 262 -8.05 28.29 15.90
N CYS A 263 -8.38 27.11 15.35
CA CYS A 263 -9.73 26.76 14.91
C CYS A 263 -10.77 26.85 16.03
N GLN A 264 -12.04 26.93 15.63
CA GLN A 264 -13.16 27.08 16.54
C GLN A 264 -14.22 26.00 16.27
N LEU A 265 -14.94 25.61 17.31
CA LEU A 265 -16.10 24.72 17.25
C LEU A 265 -17.31 25.48 17.77
N TRP A 266 -18.37 25.48 16.99
CA TRP A 266 -19.61 26.15 17.28
C TRP A 266 -20.77 25.15 17.27
N SER A 267 -21.78 25.39 18.10
CA SER A 267 -23.02 24.63 18.13
C SER A 267 -24.20 25.52 17.80
N ARG A 268 -25.19 24.96 17.11
CA ARG A 268 -26.43 25.64 16.77
C ARG A 268 -27.48 25.38 17.85
N GLY A 269 -27.86 26.43 18.58
CA GLY A 269 -29.07 26.45 19.41
C GLY A 269 -30.33 26.55 18.55
N THR A 270 -31.48 26.88 19.14
CA THR A 270 -32.75 26.98 18.38
C THR A 270 -32.71 28.07 17.32
N SER A 271 -32.14 29.24 17.63
CA SER A 271 -32.08 30.42 16.75
C SER A 271 -30.73 31.13 16.70
N SER A 272 -29.70 30.64 17.41
CA SER A 272 -28.39 31.28 17.47
C SER A 272 -27.27 30.24 17.52
N TRP A 273 -26.05 30.68 17.19
CA TRP A 273 -24.85 29.86 17.33
C TRP A 273 -24.08 30.26 18.60
N SER A 274 -23.51 29.27 19.27
CA SER A 274 -22.67 29.47 20.45
C SER A 274 -21.32 28.79 20.28
N LYS A 275 -20.24 29.46 20.66
CA LYS A 275 -18.89 28.89 20.63
C LYS A 275 -18.79 27.82 21.71
N VAL A 276 -18.56 26.58 21.29
CA VAL A 276 -18.35 25.43 22.18
C VAL A 276 -16.94 25.48 22.74
N ALA A 277 -15.96 25.70 21.87
CA ALA A 277 -14.60 26.05 22.26
C ALA A 277 -13.82 26.71 21.10
N GLY A 278 -12.63 27.23 21.38
CA GLY A 278 -11.79 27.91 20.40
C GLY A 278 -10.30 27.84 20.76
N GLY A 279 -9.49 28.68 20.12
CA GLY A 279 -8.04 28.68 20.31
C GLY A 279 -7.36 27.39 19.87
N GLY A 280 -8.00 26.64 18.94
CA GLY A 280 -7.49 25.36 18.44
C GLY A 280 -7.43 24.25 19.50
N PHE A 281 -8.34 24.31 20.49
CA PHE A 281 -8.52 23.39 21.63
C PHE A 281 -7.24 23.07 22.43
N ALA A 282 -6.54 24.15 22.81
CA ALA A 282 -5.28 24.26 23.56
C ALA A 282 -4.01 24.39 22.71
N ARG A 283 -4.15 24.31 21.39
CA ARG A 283 -3.05 24.39 20.41
C ARG A 283 -3.38 25.39 19.32
N VAL A 284 -2.81 26.59 19.41
CA VAL A 284 -3.08 27.68 18.44
C VAL A 284 -2.63 27.33 17.02
N ASP A 285 -1.72 26.38 16.87
CA ASP A 285 -1.27 25.88 15.57
C ASP A 285 -2.31 25.00 14.86
N ASN A 286 -3.37 24.53 15.54
CA ASN A 286 -4.52 23.90 14.87
C ASN A 286 -5.30 24.96 14.07
N ALA A 287 -5.09 25.00 12.76
CA ALA A 287 -5.67 26.00 11.86
C ALA A 287 -7.13 25.72 11.53
N ALA A 288 -7.52 24.44 11.39
CA ALA A 288 -8.87 24.06 11.01
C ALA A 288 -9.38 22.83 11.76
N VAL A 289 -10.70 22.78 11.94
CA VAL A 289 -11.43 21.52 12.17
C VAL A 289 -11.77 20.94 10.79
N THR A 290 -11.06 19.91 10.37
CA THR A 290 -11.14 19.36 9.01
C THR A 290 -12.19 18.28 8.87
N SER A 291 -12.44 17.51 9.93
CA SER A 291 -13.41 16.42 9.92
C SER A 291 -14.06 16.24 11.29
N MET A 292 -15.32 15.78 11.29
CA MET A 292 -16.08 15.48 12.49
C MET A 292 -16.90 14.20 12.30
N GLN A 293 -16.78 13.27 13.24
CA GLN A 293 -17.44 11.97 13.18
C GLN A 293 -17.92 11.52 14.56
N ALA A 294 -19.12 10.93 14.62
CA ALA A 294 -19.65 10.39 15.86
C ALA A 294 -19.00 9.03 16.13
N TYR A 295 -18.39 8.85 17.30
CA TYR A 295 -17.75 7.60 17.68
C TYR A 295 -17.68 7.45 19.21
N GLY A 296 -17.98 6.26 19.74
CA GLY A 296 -17.86 5.98 21.17
C GLY A 296 -18.65 6.93 22.09
N GLY A 297 -19.81 7.41 21.63
CA GLY A 297 -20.64 8.38 22.37
C GLY A 297 -20.04 9.79 22.47
N LYS A 298 -19.09 10.13 21.58
CA LYS A 298 -18.49 11.46 21.44
C LYS A 298 -18.62 11.95 20.01
N LEU A 299 -18.62 13.27 19.84
CA LEU A 299 -18.25 13.88 18.57
C LEU A 299 -16.72 13.95 18.52
N VAL A 300 -16.11 13.09 17.70
CA VAL A 300 -14.68 13.10 17.43
C VAL A 300 -14.38 14.15 16.36
N ILE A 301 -13.32 14.93 16.58
CA ILE A 301 -12.97 16.14 15.84
C ILE A 301 -11.51 16.00 15.40
N GLY A 302 -11.29 15.88 14.10
CA GLY A 302 -9.96 15.92 13.50
C GLY A 302 -9.58 17.35 13.15
N THR A 303 -8.33 17.73 13.43
CA THR A 303 -7.80 19.04 13.05
C THR A 303 -6.75 18.93 11.95
N SER A 304 -6.46 20.05 11.30
CA SER A 304 -5.20 20.27 10.61
C SER A 304 -4.38 21.33 11.33
N SER A 305 -3.08 21.12 11.49
CA SER A 305 -2.20 22.00 12.24
C SER A 305 -1.00 22.48 11.44
N GLY A 306 -0.70 23.77 11.55
CA GLY A 306 0.48 24.38 10.97
C GLY A 306 0.22 25.70 10.27
N ASN A 307 1.31 26.28 9.76
CA ASN A 307 1.29 27.40 8.84
C ASN A 307 1.73 26.90 7.47
N ALA A 308 1.13 27.43 6.41
CA ALA A 308 1.68 27.22 5.07
C ALA A 308 2.00 28.52 4.36
N THR A 309 3.01 28.42 3.49
CA THR A 309 3.44 29.47 2.59
C THR A 309 3.39 28.93 1.18
N ILE A 310 2.77 29.69 0.28
CA ILE A 310 2.74 29.41 -1.15
C ILE A 310 3.55 30.48 -1.85
N SER A 311 4.59 30.06 -2.55
CA SER A 311 5.43 30.92 -3.37
C SER A 311 4.98 30.82 -4.81
N VAL A 312 4.80 31.97 -5.46
CA VAL A 312 4.45 32.08 -6.87
C VAL A 312 5.36 33.03 -7.60
N THR A 313 5.57 32.78 -8.88
CA THR A 313 6.10 33.76 -9.83
C THR A 313 5.02 34.14 -10.83
N PHE A 314 5.03 35.36 -11.36
CA PHE A 314 4.13 35.87 -12.40
C PHE A 314 4.89 36.50 -13.57
N ASN A 315 6.21 36.29 -13.65
CA ASN A 315 7.06 36.77 -14.74
C ASN A 315 8.13 35.71 -15.07
N PRO A 316 8.20 35.15 -16.31
CA PRO A 316 7.45 35.53 -17.52
C PRO A 316 6.03 34.96 -17.61
N SER A 317 5.67 34.03 -16.73
CA SER A 317 4.36 33.36 -16.69
C SER A 317 4.02 33.04 -15.25
N PHE A 318 2.73 32.99 -14.92
CA PHE A 318 2.37 32.54 -13.58
C PHE A 318 2.64 31.07 -13.36
N ARG A 319 3.34 30.76 -12.27
CA ARG A 319 3.59 29.40 -11.78
C ARG A 319 3.68 29.44 -10.27
N ILE A 320 3.19 28.39 -9.61
CA ILE A 320 3.61 28.09 -8.25
C ILE A 320 5.06 27.62 -8.33
N THR A 321 5.90 28.20 -7.48
CA THR A 321 7.33 27.91 -7.41
C THR A 321 7.71 27.19 -6.12
N GLY A 322 6.81 27.13 -5.14
CA GLY A 322 7.04 26.39 -3.92
C GLY A 322 5.84 26.39 -2.99
N PHE A 323 5.80 25.36 -2.15
CA PHE A 323 4.91 25.24 -1.01
C PHE A 323 5.77 24.85 0.19
N SER A 324 5.53 25.44 1.35
CA SER A 324 6.15 24.99 2.59
C SER A 324 5.10 24.84 3.67
N TRP A 325 5.12 23.72 4.38
CA TRP A 325 4.27 23.47 5.53
C TRP A 325 5.10 23.31 6.81
N ARG A 326 4.66 23.95 7.91
CA ARG A 326 5.29 23.79 9.22
C ARG A 326 4.24 23.49 10.27
N SER A 327 4.32 22.30 10.84
CA SER A 327 3.41 21.80 11.87
C SER A 327 4.17 21.23 13.06
N ALA A 328 3.50 21.19 14.21
CA ALA A 328 3.92 20.41 15.37
C ALA A 328 3.05 19.16 15.57
N GLY A 329 2.41 18.68 14.51
CA GLY A 329 1.56 17.48 14.48
C GLY A 329 0.09 17.79 14.73
N LEU A 330 -0.81 17.05 14.09
CA LEU A 330 -2.26 17.23 14.19
C LEU A 330 -2.78 16.94 15.59
N GLY A 331 -4.05 17.30 15.83
CA GLY A 331 -4.80 16.95 17.02
C GLY A 331 -6.10 16.22 16.69
N VAL A 332 -6.47 15.28 17.55
CA VAL A 332 -7.79 14.65 17.57
C VAL A 332 -8.43 14.92 18.91
N TYR A 333 -9.64 15.46 18.90
CA TYR A 333 -10.38 15.84 20.10
C TYR A 333 -11.72 15.12 20.17
N GLY A 334 -12.22 14.91 21.38
CA GLY A 334 -13.55 14.37 21.64
C GLY A 334 -14.40 15.38 22.39
N TYR A 335 -15.64 15.57 21.94
CA TYR A 335 -16.65 16.34 22.64
C TYR A 335 -17.77 15.42 23.15
N ASN A 336 -18.03 15.48 24.47
CA ASN A 336 -19.00 14.60 25.15
C ASN A 336 -20.31 15.30 25.53
N GLY A 337 -20.60 16.48 24.97
CA GLY A 337 -21.77 17.30 25.35
C GLY A 337 -21.48 18.35 26.43
N GLY A 338 -20.34 18.27 27.11
CA GLY A 338 -19.91 19.28 28.10
C GLY A 338 -18.56 19.89 27.75
N ASN A 339 -17.53 19.06 27.58
CA ASN A 339 -16.14 19.50 27.40
C ASN A 339 -15.54 18.94 26.10
N VAL A 340 -14.65 19.72 25.50
CA VAL A 340 -13.74 19.25 24.44
C VAL A 340 -12.43 18.83 25.11
N SER A 341 -11.98 17.60 24.85
CA SER A 341 -10.73 17.06 25.39
C SER A 341 -9.93 16.35 24.31
N ALA A 342 -8.60 16.45 24.36
CA ALA A 342 -7.72 15.73 23.45
C ALA A 342 -7.89 14.21 23.60
N ILE A 343 -8.03 13.53 22.46
CA ILE A 343 -7.86 12.08 22.31
C ILE A 343 -6.39 11.81 21.95
N LYS A 344 -5.81 12.60 21.04
CA LYS A 344 -4.41 12.52 20.62
C LYS A 344 -3.92 13.91 20.20
N GLU A 345 -2.66 14.23 20.49
CA GLU A 345 -1.95 15.42 20.02
C GLU A 345 -0.51 15.06 19.64
N GLY A 346 0.12 15.91 18.82
CA GLY A 346 1.49 15.73 18.36
C GLY A 346 1.63 14.80 17.16
N GLY A 347 0.55 14.59 16.41
CA GLY A 347 0.49 13.57 15.35
C GLY A 347 -0.14 12.26 15.83
N LEU A 348 -0.51 11.38 14.91
CA LEU A 348 -0.96 10.03 15.27
C LEU A 348 0.25 9.12 15.49
N GLU A 349 1.11 9.06 14.47
CA GLU A 349 2.35 8.29 14.40
C GLU A 349 3.58 9.20 14.45
N ASP A 350 3.52 10.36 13.78
CA ASP A 350 4.63 11.31 13.68
C ASP A 350 4.13 12.75 13.84
N THR A 351 4.96 13.60 14.46
CA THR A 351 4.77 15.07 14.50
C THR A 351 4.61 15.75 13.14
N LYS A 352 4.94 15.07 12.05
CA LYS A 352 4.72 15.51 10.66
C LYS A 352 3.32 15.21 10.13
N ASP A 353 2.52 14.41 10.84
CA ASP A 353 1.10 14.20 10.52
C ASP A 353 0.39 15.54 10.70
N PHE A 354 -0.11 16.14 9.63
CA PHE A 354 -0.55 17.53 9.64
C PHE A 354 -2.07 17.71 9.62
N GLY A 355 -2.84 16.69 9.26
CA GLY A 355 -4.29 16.81 9.31
C GLY A 355 -5.07 15.52 9.10
N ILE A 356 -6.33 15.51 9.56
CA ILE A 356 -7.30 14.44 9.29
C ILE A 356 -8.34 14.91 8.28
N LEU A 357 -8.27 14.41 7.06
CA LEU A 357 -9.05 14.91 5.92
C LEU A 357 -10.45 14.32 5.85
N SER A 358 -10.59 13.05 6.25
CA SER A 358 -11.87 12.37 6.33
C SER A 358 -11.90 11.44 7.53
N MET A 359 -13.08 11.23 8.09
CA MET A 359 -13.33 10.23 9.12
C MET A 359 -14.66 9.52 8.88
N ILE A 360 -14.66 8.21 9.07
CA ILE A 360 -15.86 7.36 9.06
C ILE A 360 -15.86 6.45 10.27
N THR A 361 -17.05 5.99 10.66
CA THR A 361 -17.18 4.92 11.65
C THR A 361 -17.73 3.71 10.95
N THR A 362 -17.06 2.58 11.10
CA THR A 362 -17.44 1.33 10.45
C THR A 362 -17.27 0.17 11.43
N PRO A 363 -18.19 -0.80 11.44
CA PRO A 363 -17.98 -2.05 12.16
C PRO A 363 -16.96 -2.92 11.39
N ILE A 364 -16.03 -3.52 12.12
CA ILE A 364 -15.06 -4.52 11.66
C ILE A 364 -15.11 -5.65 12.67
N ASP A 365 -15.43 -6.87 12.23
CA ASP A 365 -15.61 -8.06 13.08
C ASP A 365 -16.49 -7.84 14.33
N GLY A 366 -17.56 -7.05 14.18
CA GLY A 366 -18.51 -6.77 15.26
C GLY A 366 -18.03 -5.74 16.29
N LYS A 367 -16.89 -5.09 16.08
CA LYS A 367 -16.41 -3.92 16.84
C LYS A 367 -16.43 -2.67 15.97
N ASP A 368 -16.91 -1.56 16.51
CA ASP A 368 -16.85 -0.27 15.80
C ASP A 368 -15.42 0.28 15.83
N PHE A 369 -14.94 0.72 14.67
CA PHE A 369 -13.71 1.49 14.53
C PHE A 369 -13.99 2.86 13.95
N LEU A 370 -13.19 3.85 14.37
CA LEU A 370 -13.11 5.14 13.70
C LEU A 370 -11.91 5.11 12.74
N LEU A 371 -12.17 5.16 11.44
CA LEU A 371 -11.12 5.31 10.44
C LEU A 371 -10.88 6.78 10.13
N ALA A 372 -9.62 7.15 9.95
CA ALA A 372 -9.17 8.50 9.68
C ALA A 372 -8.20 8.52 8.50
N ALA A 373 -8.49 9.36 7.51
CA ALA A 373 -7.56 9.67 6.42
C ALA A 373 -6.61 10.77 6.87
N VAL A 374 -5.33 10.45 6.99
CA VAL A 374 -4.29 11.29 7.59
C VAL A 374 -3.34 11.80 6.51
N GLY A 375 -3.05 13.09 6.53
CA GLY A 375 -1.98 13.69 5.73
C GLY A 375 -0.69 13.78 6.54
N ARG A 376 0.45 13.43 5.94
CA ARG A 376 1.80 13.53 6.49
C ARG A 376 2.73 14.32 5.58
N ALA A 377 3.53 15.21 6.16
CA ALA A 377 4.57 15.93 5.43
C ALA A 377 5.91 15.18 5.53
N ILE A 378 6.37 14.56 4.43
CA ILE A 378 7.66 13.84 4.41
C ILE A 378 8.83 14.84 4.44
N SER A 379 8.68 15.94 3.69
CA SER A 379 9.58 17.09 3.64
C SER A 379 8.78 18.40 3.67
N ASP A 380 9.45 19.55 3.66
CA ASP A 380 8.78 20.86 3.58
C ASP A 380 7.88 20.98 2.32
N THR A 381 8.14 20.19 1.27
CA THR A 381 7.47 20.26 -0.05
C THR A 381 6.75 18.98 -0.47
N THR A 382 6.86 17.89 0.28
CA THR A 382 6.35 16.55 -0.12
C THR A 382 5.35 16.03 0.90
N LEU A 383 4.19 15.61 0.42
CA LEU A 383 3.10 15.07 1.23
C LEU A 383 2.82 13.61 0.85
N VAL A 384 2.35 12.83 1.84
CA VAL A 384 1.77 11.50 1.62
C VAL A 384 0.52 11.34 2.49
N GLY A 385 -0.44 10.54 2.03
CA GLY A 385 -1.63 10.18 2.79
C GLY A 385 -1.60 8.74 3.26
N TYR A 386 -2.25 8.46 4.38
CA TYR A 386 -2.50 7.11 4.85
C TYR A 386 -3.78 7.03 5.66
N ILE A 387 -4.23 5.80 5.98
CA ILE A 387 -5.41 5.56 6.80
C ILE A 387 -4.96 5.05 8.16
N ALA A 388 -5.55 5.59 9.23
CA ALA A 388 -5.40 5.11 10.59
C ALA A 388 -6.74 4.63 11.14
N ALA A 389 -6.73 3.61 11.99
CA ALA A 389 -7.91 3.08 12.67
C ALA A 389 -7.83 3.36 14.19
N TYR A 390 -8.93 3.77 14.80
CA TYR A 390 -9.04 3.99 16.24
C TYR A 390 -10.11 3.11 16.85
N ASP A 391 -9.71 2.31 17.83
CA ASP A 391 -10.54 1.27 18.43
C ASP A 391 -11.23 1.71 19.74
N GLY A 392 -11.10 2.99 20.10
CA GLY A 392 -11.58 3.55 21.37
C GLY A 392 -10.51 3.66 22.45
N GLY A 393 -9.34 3.06 22.25
CA GLY A 393 -8.17 3.19 23.12
C GLY A 393 -6.91 3.59 22.34
N THR A 394 -6.62 2.90 21.26
CA THR A 394 -5.35 2.98 20.51
C THR A 394 -5.59 3.31 19.04
N TRP A 395 -4.66 4.05 18.45
CA TRP A 395 -4.57 4.28 17.01
C TRP A 395 -3.65 3.24 16.38
N LEU A 396 -4.11 2.63 15.30
CA LEU A 396 -3.40 1.64 14.49
C LEU A 396 -3.27 2.15 13.07
N ARG A 397 -2.24 1.68 12.37
CA ARG A 397 -2.10 1.91 10.94
C ARG A 397 -3.17 1.09 10.21
N ALA A 398 -3.75 1.59 9.12
CA ALA A 398 -4.83 0.90 8.40
C ALA A 398 -4.62 0.92 6.88
N SER A 399 -3.49 1.44 6.39
CA SER A 399 -3.05 1.35 5.01
C SER A 399 -1.55 1.65 4.90
N GLU A 400 -0.93 1.29 3.79
CA GLU A 400 0.38 1.84 3.41
C GLU A 400 0.30 3.34 3.11
N ASP A 401 1.46 4.02 3.15
CA ASP A 401 1.60 5.39 2.67
C ASP A 401 1.27 5.44 1.16
N GLY A 402 0.38 6.33 0.76
CA GLY A 402 -0.08 6.46 -0.63
C GLY A 402 -0.84 5.23 -1.15
N MET A 403 -1.27 4.31 -0.28
CA MET A 403 -1.88 3.03 -0.69
C MET A 403 -0.98 2.20 -1.62
N GLY A 404 0.35 2.32 -1.49
CA GLY A 404 1.30 1.63 -2.38
C GLY A 404 1.60 2.37 -3.70
N ASN A 405 0.90 3.46 -4.02
CA ASN A 405 1.30 4.39 -5.08
C ASN A 405 1.91 5.68 -4.50
N SER A 406 3.19 5.92 -4.78
CA SER A 406 3.90 7.11 -4.31
C SER A 406 3.37 8.45 -4.85
N ASN A 407 2.57 8.43 -5.93
CA ASN A 407 1.94 9.62 -6.50
C ASN A 407 0.61 9.99 -5.80
N ASN A 408 0.06 9.08 -4.97
CA ASN A 408 -1.04 9.40 -4.08
C ASN A 408 -0.53 10.25 -2.92
N THR A 409 -0.42 11.55 -3.17
CA THR A 409 0.11 12.46 -2.16
C THR A 409 -0.81 12.58 -0.96
N LEU A 410 -2.11 12.27 -1.07
CA LEU A 410 -3.07 12.25 0.04
C LEU A 410 -4.23 11.27 -0.15
N ILE A 411 -4.81 10.84 0.98
CA ILE A 411 -6.14 10.22 1.05
C ILE A 411 -7.13 11.31 1.45
N THR A 412 -8.04 11.67 0.55
CA THR A 412 -8.90 12.85 0.69
C THR A 412 -10.31 12.52 1.13
N SER A 413 -10.72 11.26 1.01
CA SER A 413 -12.09 10.86 1.29
C SER A 413 -12.18 9.42 1.79
N LEU A 414 -13.18 9.16 2.63
CA LEU A 414 -13.52 7.83 3.12
C LEU A 414 -15.05 7.71 3.09
N GLU A 415 -15.56 6.57 2.65
CA GLU A 415 -17.00 6.28 2.67
C GLU A 415 -17.22 4.76 2.78
N THR A 416 -18.37 4.37 3.34
CA THR A 416 -18.79 2.96 3.40
C THR A 416 -19.98 2.70 2.51
N LEU A 417 -19.98 1.60 1.77
CA LEU A 417 -21.15 1.15 1.02
C LEU A 417 -21.20 -0.37 1.03
N ASN A 418 -22.36 -0.94 1.42
CA ASN A 418 -22.60 -2.38 1.43
C ASN A 418 -21.58 -3.21 2.25
N GLY A 419 -21.00 -2.64 3.30
CA GLY A 419 -20.01 -3.31 4.15
C GLY A 419 -18.56 -3.07 3.72
N GLU A 420 -18.33 -2.69 2.46
CA GLU A 420 -17.00 -2.29 1.98
C GLU A 420 -16.66 -0.85 2.38
N ILE A 421 -15.36 -0.59 2.52
CA ILE A 421 -14.80 0.74 2.77
C ILE A 421 -14.10 1.21 1.50
N TYR A 422 -14.33 2.47 1.14
CA TYR A 422 -13.73 3.11 -0.02
C TYR A 422 -12.89 4.31 0.42
N ALA A 423 -11.74 4.50 -0.21
CA ALA A 423 -10.82 5.61 0.01
C ALA A 423 -10.49 6.29 -1.31
N GLY A 424 -10.80 7.58 -1.43
CA GLY A 424 -10.46 8.37 -2.61
C GLY A 424 -9.15 9.12 -2.40
N THR A 425 -8.33 9.18 -3.43
CA THR A 425 -6.99 9.79 -3.37
C THR A 425 -6.94 11.12 -4.09
N LEU A 426 -5.85 11.79 -3.80
CA LEU A 426 -5.29 12.86 -4.59
C LEU A 426 -4.05 12.32 -5.29
N ASN A 427 -4.02 12.45 -6.62
CA ASN A 427 -2.85 12.20 -7.42
C ASN A 427 -2.87 13.15 -8.62
N SER A 428 -1.92 14.09 -8.63
CA SER A 428 -1.83 15.14 -9.65
C SER A 428 -0.95 14.79 -10.84
N GLU A 429 -0.16 13.72 -10.72
CA GLU A 429 0.80 13.32 -11.75
C GLU A 429 0.14 12.37 -12.75
N GLU A 430 -0.64 11.43 -12.24
CA GLU A 430 -1.25 10.35 -13.04
C GLU A 430 -2.78 10.37 -12.99
N GLY A 431 -3.36 11.24 -12.17
CA GLY A 431 -4.79 11.33 -11.91
C GLY A 431 -5.21 10.52 -10.67
N CYS A 432 -6.30 10.93 -10.01
CA CYS A 432 -6.78 10.36 -8.77
C CYS A 432 -7.25 8.91 -8.90
N GLU A 433 -7.33 8.28 -7.73
CA GLU A 433 -7.67 6.87 -7.58
C GLU A 433 -8.79 6.70 -6.54
N ILE A 434 -9.45 5.55 -6.59
CA ILE A 434 -10.33 5.04 -5.55
C ILE A 434 -9.83 3.65 -5.20
N TRP A 435 -9.60 3.45 -3.90
CA TRP A 435 -9.23 2.18 -3.31
C TRP A 435 -10.42 1.63 -2.54
N ARG A 436 -10.54 0.31 -2.49
CA ARG A 436 -11.58 -0.38 -1.72
C ARG A 436 -10.98 -1.50 -0.87
N VAL A 437 -11.65 -1.81 0.22
CA VAL A 437 -11.39 -3.00 1.02
C VAL A 437 -12.70 -3.54 1.56
N ASP A 438 -12.84 -4.86 1.58
CA ASP A 438 -13.91 -5.53 2.33
C ASP A 438 -13.36 -5.85 3.72
N PRO A 439 -13.83 -5.17 4.78
CA PRO A 439 -13.38 -5.41 6.16
C PRO A 439 -13.99 -6.69 6.78
N THR A 440 -14.81 -7.44 6.03
CA THR A 440 -15.47 -8.69 6.45
C THR A 440 -15.08 -9.92 5.64
N GLU A 441 -14.50 -9.74 4.44
CA GLU A 441 -13.57 -10.74 3.91
C GLU A 441 -12.37 -10.79 4.84
N PRO A 442 -11.79 -11.98 5.11
CA PRO A 442 -10.92 -12.17 6.27
C PRO A 442 -9.74 -11.21 6.27
N THR A 443 -9.89 -10.09 6.98
CA THR A 443 -8.82 -9.43 7.70
C THR A 443 -8.60 -10.30 8.91
N GLU A 444 -7.57 -11.12 8.85
CA GLU A 444 -7.12 -11.95 9.96
C GLU A 444 -7.10 -11.07 11.24
N PRO A 445 -7.86 -11.42 12.31
CA PRO A 445 -7.92 -10.64 13.54
C PRO A 445 -6.52 -10.23 14.03
N LEU A 446 -6.36 -9.04 14.60
CA LEU A 446 -5.09 -8.60 15.18
C LEU A 446 -4.48 -9.67 16.09
N GLY A 447 -3.28 -10.12 15.72
CA GLY A 447 -2.57 -11.25 16.34
C GLY A 447 -2.66 -12.55 15.56
N THR A 448 -3.51 -12.67 14.54
CA THR A 448 -3.65 -13.92 13.79
C THR A 448 -2.66 -14.04 12.64
N SER A 449 -1.94 -15.16 12.60
CA SER A 449 -1.01 -15.51 11.53
C SER A 449 -1.62 -16.63 10.71
N THR A 450 -1.82 -16.38 9.42
CA THR A 450 -2.30 -17.42 8.49
C THR A 450 -1.27 -17.68 7.40
N PHE A 451 -0.96 -18.95 7.19
CA PHE A 451 -0.02 -19.43 6.16
C PHE A 451 -0.66 -20.56 5.35
N TYR A 452 -0.52 -20.50 4.03
CA TYR A 452 -1.04 -21.49 3.09
C TYR A 452 0.08 -22.13 2.28
N PHE A 453 -0.09 -23.43 2.02
CA PHE A 453 0.80 -24.26 1.19
C PHE A 453 -0.05 -25.07 0.22
N ALA A 454 0.20 -24.94 -1.07
CA ALA A 454 -0.52 -25.64 -2.14
C ALA A 454 0.13 -26.98 -2.54
N GLU A 455 1.43 -27.10 -2.32
CA GLU A 455 2.23 -28.29 -2.50
C GLU A 455 2.34 -29.11 -1.22
N GLY A 456 2.50 -30.41 -1.41
CA GLY A 456 2.72 -31.41 -0.38
C GLY A 456 2.43 -32.79 -0.93
N TYR A 457 3.26 -33.77 -0.55
CA TYR A 457 3.07 -35.16 -0.95
C TYR A 457 3.69 -36.10 0.07
N THR A 458 2.87 -36.99 0.63
CA THR A 458 3.31 -37.97 1.66
C THR A 458 3.49 -39.38 1.12
N GLY A 459 3.57 -39.54 -0.21
CA GLY A 459 3.80 -40.84 -0.83
C GLY A 459 5.23 -41.34 -0.71
N GLY A 460 5.43 -42.59 -1.13
CA GLY A 460 6.74 -43.24 -1.09
C GLY A 460 7.84 -42.37 -1.74
N GLY A 461 8.94 -42.18 -1.01
CA GLY A 461 10.07 -41.36 -1.46
C GLY A 461 9.99 -39.87 -1.09
N PHE A 462 9.01 -39.45 -0.29
CA PHE A 462 8.89 -38.06 0.19
C PHE A 462 8.81 -38.01 1.72
N GLN A 463 9.38 -36.96 2.29
CA GLN A 463 9.23 -36.58 3.68
C GLN A 463 8.97 -35.07 3.75
N GLU A 464 7.81 -34.69 4.27
CA GLU A 464 7.34 -33.33 4.42
C GLU A 464 7.24 -32.96 5.90
N TYR A 465 7.65 -31.73 6.22
CA TYR A 465 7.47 -31.14 7.54
C TYR A 465 6.83 -29.76 7.43
N LEU A 466 6.20 -29.31 8.53
CA LEU A 466 5.90 -27.91 8.76
C LEU A 466 6.73 -27.40 9.94
N SER A 467 7.40 -26.28 9.70
CA SER A 467 8.32 -25.64 10.61
C SER A 467 7.70 -24.34 11.09
N ILE A 468 7.28 -24.31 12.36
CA ILE A 468 6.48 -23.20 12.91
C ILE A 468 7.32 -22.47 13.96
N GLY A 469 7.79 -21.28 13.62
CA GLY A 469 8.56 -20.42 14.53
C GLY A 469 7.66 -19.46 15.30
N ASN A 470 7.95 -19.29 16.58
CA ASN A 470 7.28 -18.34 17.47
C ASN A 470 8.32 -17.35 18.05
N PRO A 471 8.43 -16.14 17.50
CA PRO A 471 9.34 -15.11 18.00
C PRO A 471 8.88 -14.45 19.30
N THR A 472 7.67 -14.74 19.78
CA THR A 472 7.03 -14.00 20.87
C THR A 472 7.37 -14.57 22.25
N GLU A 473 7.19 -13.76 23.29
CA GLU A 473 7.37 -14.19 24.69
C GLU A 473 6.18 -15.00 25.24
N GLN A 474 5.13 -15.22 24.43
CA GLN A 474 3.97 -16.01 24.80
C GLN A 474 3.93 -17.32 23.98
N PRO A 475 3.35 -18.40 24.53
CA PRO A 475 3.13 -19.60 23.72
C PRO A 475 2.12 -19.31 22.61
N ALA A 476 2.37 -19.82 21.42
CA ALA A 476 1.42 -19.78 20.31
C ALA A 476 0.69 -21.13 20.18
N ILE A 477 -0.54 -21.08 19.67
CA ILE A 477 -1.29 -22.28 19.26
C ILE A 477 -1.59 -22.16 17.78
N ALA A 478 -1.07 -23.08 16.97
CA ALA A 478 -1.32 -23.17 15.55
C ALA A 478 -2.37 -24.25 15.25
N ALA A 479 -3.48 -23.88 14.60
CA ALA A 479 -4.45 -24.75 13.98
C ALA A 479 -4.04 -25.02 12.53
N ILE A 480 -3.78 -26.28 12.21
CA ILE A 480 -3.41 -26.74 10.87
C ILE A 480 -4.62 -27.45 10.26
N THR A 481 -5.06 -27.00 9.10
CA THR A 481 -6.05 -27.69 8.27
C THR A 481 -5.36 -28.26 7.04
N TYR A 482 -5.21 -29.58 7.00
CA TYR A 482 -4.75 -30.29 5.80
C TYR A 482 -5.91 -30.45 4.83
N MET A 483 -5.68 -30.16 3.56
CA MET A 483 -6.64 -30.28 2.45
C MET A 483 -6.09 -31.23 1.39
N PHE A 484 -6.93 -32.13 0.91
CA PHE A 484 -6.52 -33.20 0.00
C PHE A 484 -7.09 -33.03 -1.41
N LYS A 485 -6.44 -33.70 -2.37
CA LYS A 485 -6.98 -33.81 -3.73
C LYS A 485 -8.31 -34.55 -3.76
N GLY A 486 -9.28 -34.00 -4.47
CA GLY A 486 -10.65 -34.53 -4.56
C GLY A 486 -11.54 -34.17 -3.37
N GLY A 487 -11.03 -33.38 -2.43
CA GLY A 487 -11.73 -32.84 -1.27
C GLY A 487 -11.42 -33.59 0.03
N GLY A 488 -12.02 -33.11 1.11
CA GLY A 488 -11.81 -33.62 2.46
C GLY A 488 -10.67 -32.89 3.18
N THR A 489 -10.84 -32.73 4.49
CA THR A 489 -9.89 -32.04 5.35
C THR A 489 -9.53 -32.85 6.58
N GLN A 490 -8.36 -32.59 7.13
CA GLN A 490 -7.94 -33.13 8.42
C GLN A 490 -7.37 -32.00 9.29
N PRO A 491 -7.96 -31.70 10.46
CA PRO A 491 -7.42 -30.71 11.37
C PRO A 491 -6.34 -31.30 12.28
N GLN A 492 -5.40 -30.47 12.71
CA GLN A 492 -4.42 -30.73 13.77
C GLN A 492 -4.16 -29.43 14.54
N THR A 493 -3.85 -29.52 15.83
CA THR A 493 -3.43 -28.37 16.63
C THR A 493 -2.04 -28.61 17.19
N VAL A 494 -1.19 -27.59 17.14
CA VAL A 494 0.20 -27.63 17.61
C VAL A 494 0.42 -26.46 18.55
N SER A 495 1.03 -26.71 19.71
CA SER A 495 1.47 -25.64 20.60
C SER A 495 2.94 -25.37 20.37
N ILE A 496 3.30 -24.10 20.24
CA ILE A 496 4.67 -23.63 20.02
C ILE A 496 5.09 -22.82 21.26
N PRO A 497 6.12 -23.27 22.01
CA PRO A 497 6.58 -22.54 23.19
C PRO A 497 7.03 -21.10 22.87
N PRO A 498 7.07 -20.19 23.86
CA PRO A 498 7.65 -18.87 23.70
C PRO A 498 9.08 -18.90 23.18
N ASN A 499 9.44 -17.96 22.32
CA ASN A 499 10.81 -17.78 21.81
C ASN A 499 11.42 -19.12 21.34
N SER A 500 10.67 -19.88 20.57
CA SER A 500 11.01 -21.25 20.17
C SER A 500 10.39 -21.57 18.81
N ARG A 501 10.49 -22.83 18.42
CA ARG A 501 9.83 -23.36 17.23
C ARG A 501 9.25 -24.75 17.51
N SER A 502 8.43 -25.24 16.61
CA SER A 502 7.95 -26.61 16.61
C SER A 502 7.90 -27.17 15.20
N THR A 503 8.29 -28.44 15.05
CA THR A 503 8.28 -29.17 13.79
C THR A 503 7.18 -30.21 13.78
N VAL A 504 6.40 -30.24 12.72
CA VAL A 504 5.35 -31.22 12.48
C VAL A 504 5.79 -32.16 11.37
N ASP A 505 5.81 -33.47 11.63
CA ASP A 505 5.96 -34.50 10.59
C ASP A 505 4.62 -34.70 9.88
N VAL A 506 4.49 -34.15 8.67
CA VAL A 506 3.22 -34.19 7.91
C VAL A 506 2.89 -35.61 7.49
N ASN A 507 3.88 -36.40 7.06
CA ASN A 507 3.69 -37.81 6.71
C ASN A 507 3.10 -38.61 7.88
N ALA A 508 3.59 -38.38 9.10
CA ALA A 508 3.05 -39.02 10.30
C ALA A 508 1.63 -38.50 10.63
N ALA A 509 1.36 -37.22 10.40
CA ALA A 509 0.08 -36.59 10.70
C ALA A 509 -1.05 -37.08 9.78
N VAL A 510 -0.85 -37.10 8.45
CA VAL A 510 -1.93 -37.38 7.47
C VAL A 510 -1.87 -38.79 6.87
N GLY A 511 -0.81 -39.54 7.16
CA GLY A 511 -0.57 -40.88 6.61
C GLY A 511 0.04 -40.86 5.21
N ALA A 512 0.36 -42.05 4.71
CA ALA A 512 1.07 -42.23 3.45
C ALA A 512 0.20 -41.96 2.20
N ASP A 513 0.87 -41.64 1.10
CA ASP A 513 0.31 -41.55 -0.26
C ASP A 513 -0.81 -40.50 -0.39
N LYS A 514 -0.62 -39.32 0.20
CA LYS A 514 -1.53 -38.17 0.07
C LYS A 514 -0.89 -37.05 -0.72
N GLU A 515 -1.60 -36.54 -1.72
CA GLU A 515 -1.38 -35.17 -2.22
C GLU A 515 -2.04 -34.22 -1.22
N VAL A 516 -1.23 -33.48 -0.47
CA VAL A 516 -1.67 -32.68 0.68
C VAL A 516 -1.30 -31.21 0.46
N SER A 517 -2.16 -30.34 0.95
CA SER A 517 -1.97 -28.90 1.06
C SER A 517 -2.32 -28.51 2.50
N ALA A 518 -1.85 -27.37 2.99
CA ALA A 518 -2.09 -26.97 4.37
C ALA A 518 -2.49 -25.49 4.46
N LYS A 519 -3.41 -25.21 5.39
CA LYS A 519 -3.64 -23.89 5.97
C LYS A 519 -3.20 -23.96 7.43
N VAL A 520 -2.40 -23.01 7.89
CA VAL A 520 -1.95 -22.90 9.28
C VAL A 520 -2.39 -21.56 9.82
N GLU A 521 -3.15 -21.55 10.90
CA GLU A 521 -3.72 -20.37 11.54
C GLU A 521 -3.26 -20.32 12.99
N SER A 522 -2.90 -19.16 13.50
CA SER A 522 -2.66 -18.94 14.93
C SER A 522 -3.26 -17.61 15.35
N GLU A 523 -3.60 -17.43 16.63
CA GLU A 523 -3.95 -16.12 17.22
C GLU A 523 -2.74 -15.34 17.76
N GLN A 524 -1.54 -15.89 17.56
CA GLN A 524 -0.27 -15.24 17.88
C GLN A 524 0.58 -15.14 16.61
N GLU A 525 1.53 -14.20 16.63
CA GLU A 525 2.55 -14.08 15.60
C GLU A 525 3.38 -15.37 15.51
N ILE A 526 3.30 -16.03 14.36
CA ILE A 526 4.14 -17.16 13.97
C ILE A 526 4.61 -16.97 12.54
N VAL A 527 5.67 -17.66 12.16
CA VAL A 527 6.06 -17.83 10.74
C VAL A 527 6.13 -19.31 10.45
N VAL A 528 5.68 -19.71 9.26
CA VAL A 528 5.64 -21.12 8.86
C VAL A 528 6.40 -21.34 7.56
N GLU A 529 7.32 -22.30 7.59
CA GLU A 529 8.03 -22.85 6.43
C GLU A 529 7.67 -24.32 6.22
N ARG A 530 7.73 -24.80 4.98
CA ARG A 530 7.45 -26.19 4.60
C ARG A 530 8.66 -26.82 3.91
N PRO A 531 9.60 -27.41 4.68
CA PRO A 531 10.69 -28.18 4.11
C PRO A 531 10.18 -29.56 3.65
N MET A 532 10.62 -29.98 2.48
CA MET A 532 10.38 -31.30 1.90
C MET A 532 11.68 -31.92 1.42
N TYR A 533 11.85 -33.20 1.68
CA TYR A 533 12.99 -34.01 1.24
C TYR A 533 12.46 -35.17 0.41
N PHE A 534 13.09 -35.48 -0.72
CA PHE A 534 12.56 -36.48 -1.63
C PHE A 534 13.60 -37.28 -2.39
N ASN A 535 13.15 -38.44 -2.88
CA ASN A 535 13.71 -39.18 -4.00
C ASN A 535 12.61 -39.32 -5.07
N TYR A 536 12.47 -38.29 -5.87
CA TYR A 536 11.44 -38.14 -6.88
C TYR A 536 11.53 -39.26 -7.92
N GLN A 537 10.45 -40.04 -8.02
CA GLN A 537 10.35 -41.22 -8.91
C GLN A 537 11.49 -42.24 -8.76
N ASN A 538 12.12 -42.33 -7.57
CA ASN A 538 13.32 -43.12 -7.33
C ASN A 538 14.50 -42.78 -8.27
N LYS A 539 14.53 -41.53 -8.77
CA LYS A 539 15.46 -41.07 -9.80
C LYS A 539 16.27 -39.85 -9.37
N TRP A 540 15.63 -38.86 -8.76
CA TRP A 540 16.25 -37.59 -8.41
C TRP A 540 16.09 -37.32 -6.93
N THR A 541 17.21 -37.25 -6.20
CA THR A 541 17.22 -36.87 -4.79
C THR A 541 17.23 -35.36 -4.66
N GLY A 542 16.68 -34.84 -3.59
CA GLY A 542 16.67 -33.41 -3.34
C GLY A 542 15.81 -33.01 -2.16
N GLY A 543 15.56 -31.72 -2.07
CA GLY A 543 14.60 -31.15 -1.15
C GLY A 543 14.44 -29.66 -1.42
N HIS A 544 13.31 -29.12 -1.00
CA HIS A 544 12.95 -27.73 -1.17
C HIS A 544 12.23 -27.22 0.06
N ASP A 545 12.22 -25.91 0.22
CA ASP A 545 11.53 -25.23 1.32
C ASP A 545 10.78 -24.02 0.76
N ALA A 546 9.77 -23.57 1.50
CA ALA A 546 8.91 -22.47 1.11
C ALA A 546 8.34 -21.82 2.37
N VAL A 547 8.42 -20.49 2.45
CA VAL A 547 7.60 -19.70 3.39
C VAL A 547 6.17 -19.71 2.87
N GLY A 548 5.19 -19.98 3.73
CA GLY A 548 3.80 -20.07 3.29
C GLY A 548 3.24 -18.74 2.76
N ALA A 549 2.28 -18.81 1.83
CA ALA A 549 1.54 -17.62 1.42
C ALA A 549 0.69 -17.10 2.58
N THR A 550 0.62 -15.79 2.79
CA THR A 550 -0.19 -15.22 3.88
C THR A 550 -1.67 -15.04 3.50
N ALA A 551 -1.97 -15.03 2.20
CA ALA A 551 -3.34 -14.92 1.71
C ALA A 551 -3.54 -15.66 0.37
N PRO A 552 -4.74 -16.17 0.09
CA PRO A 552 -5.11 -16.64 -1.24
C PRO A 552 -5.36 -15.44 -2.19
N SER A 553 -5.17 -15.64 -3.49
CA SER A 553 -5.32 -14.61 -4.53
C SER A 553 -5.91 -15.18 -5.80
N SER A 554 -6.57 -14.34 -6.59
CA SER A 554 -7.05 -14.67 -7.93
C SER A 554 -5.94 -14.66 -8.99
N THR A 555 -4.76 -14.11 -8.68
CA THR A 555 -3.62 -14.02 -9.61
C THR A 555 -2.29 -14.37 -8.93
N TRP A 556 -1.47 -15.16 -9.61
CA TRP A 556 -0.14 -15.61 -9.15
C TRP A 556 0.89 -15.55 -10.28
N TYR A 557 2.13 -15.18 -9.97
CA TYR A 557 3.23 -15.02 -10.93
C TYR A 557 4.45 -15.86 -10.56
N PHE A 558 5.12 -16.37 -11.60
CA PHE A 558 6.37 -17.14 -11.53
C PHE A 558 7.26 -16.78 -12.73
N ALA A 559 8.55 -16.50 -12.50
CA ALA A 559 9.50 -16.12 -13.54
C ALA A 559 10.41 -17.26 -14.02
N GLU A 560 10.61 -18.29 -13.17
CA GLU A 560 11.37 -19.49 -13.51
C GLU A 560 10.48 -20.59 -14.10
N GLY A 561 11.05 -21.41 -14.98
CA GLY A 561 10.38 -22.56 -15.57
C GLY A 561 11.12 -23.13 -16.78
N TYR A 562 11.13 -24.45 -16.91
CA TYR A 562 11.67 -25.15 -18.07
C TYR A 562 10.97 -26.50 -18.27
N THR A 563 10.47 -26.73 -19.48
CA THR A 563 9.67 -27.92 -19.82
C THR A 563 10.40 -28.91 -20.74
N GLY A 564 11.71 -28.70 -20.95
CA GLY A 564 12.53 -29.57 -21.78
C GLY A 564 12.99 -30.87 -21.12
N ALA A 565 13.83 -31.61 -21.84
CA ALA A 565 14.33 -32.89 -21.37
C ALA A 565 15.12 -32.72 -20.06
N GLY A 566 14.85 -33.62 -19.11
CA GLY A 566 15.48 -33.59 -17.80
C GLY A 566 14.73 -32.77 -16.75
N PHE A 567 13.59 -32.15 -17.07
CA PHE A 567 12.82 -31.33 -16.14
C PHE A 567 11.34 -31.75 -16.09
N ASP A 568 10.83 -31.95 -14.88
CA ASP A 568 9.41 -32.10 -14.56
C ASP A 568 8.94 -30.87 -13.77
N GLU A 569 8.30 -29.92 -14.46
CA GLU A 569 7.71 -28.71 -13.87
C GLU A 569 6.22 -28.94 -13.57
N TRP A 570 5.79 -28.57 -12.37
CA TRP A 570 4.40 -28.65 -11.97
C TRP A 570 3.89 -27.32 -11.42
N VAL A 571 2.57 -27.15 -11.38
CA VAL A 571 1.90 -26.07 -10.66
C VAL A 571 0.91 -26.71 -9.71
N CYS A 572 1.15 -26.54 -8.41
CA CYS A 572 0.29 -26.97 -7.33
C CYS A 572 -0.68 -25.83 -7.00
N VAL A 573 -1.99 -26.08 -7.03
CA VAL A 573 -3.01 -25.08 -6.71
C VAL A 573 -3.90 -25.59 -5.58
N LEU A 574 -3.98 -24.82 -4.50
CA LEU A 574 -4.93 -25.01 -3.39
C LEU A 574 -6.11 -24.06 -3.58
N ASN A 575 -7.32 -24.60 -3.50
CA ASN A 575 -8.55 -23.83 -3.43
C ASN A 575 -9.15 -23.97 -2.02
N PRO A 576 -8.95 -22.96 -1.15
CA PRO A 576 -9.53 -22.95 0.18
C PRO A 576 -11.00 -22.52 0.19
N ALA A 577 -11.57 -22.12 -0.95
CA ALA A 577 -12.95 -21.64 -1.01
C ALA A 577 -13.97 -22.80 -1.08
N ASP A 578 -15.23 -22.47 -0.75
CA ASP A 578 -16.37 -23.39 -0.80
C ASP A 578 -16.96 -23.58 -2.21
N THR A 579 -16.39 -22.93 -3.22
CA THR A 579 -16.77 -23.08 -4.63
C THR A 579 -15.58 -23.49 -5.49
N ALA A 580 -15.84 -24.07 -6.66
CA ALA A 580 -14.77 -24.47 -7.58
C ALA A 580 -14.04 -23.26 -8.17
N ALA A 581 -12.72 -23.38 -8.32
CA ALA A 581 -11.85 -22.36 -8.90
C ALA A 581 -11.50 -22.73 -10.35
N ASP A 582 -12.02 -21.99 -11.33
CA ASP A 582 -11.65 -22.14 -12.73
C ASP A 582 -10.34 -21.39 -13.00
N LEU A 583 -9.39 -22.06 -13.66
CA LEU A 583 -8.02 -21.58 -13.84
C LEU A 583 -7.73 -21.23 -15.30
N THR A 584 -6.95 -20.16 -15.49
CA THR A 584 -6.32 -19.80 -16.76
C THR A 584 -4.82 -19.61 -16.56
N PHE A 585 -4.02 -20.35 -17.34
CA PHE A 585 -2.56 -20.28 -17.31
C PHE A 585 -2.08 -19.49 -18.51
N PHE A 586 -1.30 -18.43 -18.27
CA PHE A 586 -0.63 -17.62 -19.27
C PHE A 586 0.87 -17.88 -19.18
N PHE A 587 1.36 -18.82 -20.00
CA PHE A 587 2.78 -19.16 -20.05
C PHE A 587 3.50 -18.25 -21.04
N GLN A 588 4.40 -17.38 -20.58
CA GLN A 588 5.28 -16.67 -21.52
C GLN A 588 6.48 -17.58 -21.84
N THR A 589 6.51 -18.12 -23.06
CA THR A 589 7.60 -18.98 -23.52
C THR A 589 8.64 -18.15 -24.29
N GLN A 590 9.92 -18.40 -24.02
CA GLN A 590 11.02 -17.71 -24.71
C GLN A 590 11.01 -18.01 -26.22
N GLU A 591 10.70 -19.26 -26.58
CA GLU A 591 10.84 -19.75 -27.95
C GLU A 591 9.58 -19.56 -28.81
N ALA A 592 8.38 -19.43 -28.23
CA ALA A 592 7.12 -19.41 -28.99
C ALA A 592 6.10 -18.35 -28.55
N GLY A 593 6.51 -17.37 -27.74
CA GLY A 593 5.64 -16.33 -27.20
C GLY A 593 4.65 -16.86 -26.16
N GLU A 594 3.60 -16.10 -25.87
CA GLU A 594 2.62 -16.49 -24.85
C GLU A 594 1.72 -17.67 -25.30
N LYS A 595 1.48 -18.61 -24.40
CA LYS A 595 0.52 -19.72 -24.53
C LYS A 595 -0.53 -19.60 -23.44
N VAL A 596 -1.81 -19.63 -23.83
CA VAL A 596 -2.94 -19.53 -22.89
C VAL A 596 -3.65 -20.88 -22.81
N ILE A 597 -3.76 -21.42 -21.60
CA ILE A 597 -4.45 -22.69 -21.30
C ILE A 597 -5.64 -22.39 -20.39
N THR A 598 -6.82 -22.88 -20.77
CA THR A 598 -8.11 -22.68 -20.05
C THR A 598 -8.82 -24.01 -19.86
N GLY A 599 -9.93 -24.01 -19.11
CA GLY A 599 -10.79 -25.18 -18.93
C GLY A 599 -10.29 -26.16 -17.87
N LEU A 600 -9.37 -25.72 -17.01
CA LEU A 600 -8.91 -26.45 -15.83
C LEU A 600 -9.60 -25.86 -14.59
N SER A 601 -9.84 -26.69 -13.58
CA SER A 601 -10.51 -26.25 -12.35
C SER A 601 -9.97 -26.98 -11.13
N VAL A 602 -10.07 -26.37 -9.96
CA VAL A 602 -9.84 -27.00 -8.65
C VAL A 602 -11.16 -27.06 -7.87
N PRO A 603 -11.61 -28.24 -7.41
CA PRO A 603 -12.81 -28.36 -6.57
C PRO A 603 -12.72 -27.52 -5.27
N PRO A 604 -13.86 -27.22 -4.61
CA PRO A 604 -13.85 -26.51 -3.34
C PRO A 604 -13.14 -27.31 -2.24
N ASN A 605 -12.52 -26.59 -1.28
CA ASN A 605 -11.79 -27.16 -0.14
C ASN A 605 -10.84 -28.30 -0.56
N SER A 606 -10.12 -28.09 -1.65
CA SER A 606 -9.31 -29.12 -2.29
C SER A 606 -8.08 -28.52 -2.97
N ARG A 607 -7.22 -29.40 -3.46
CA ARG A 607 -6.02 -29.04 -4.20
C ARG A 607 -5.87 -29.87 -5.46
N GLN A 608 -5.12 -29.35 -6.44
CA GLN A 608 -4.81 -30.06 -7.67
C GLN A 608 -3.44 -29.67 -8.23
N THR A 609 -2.72 -30.67 -8.78
CA THR A 609 -1.41 -30.46 -9.43
C THR A 609 -1.59 -30.54 -10.94
N PHE A 610 -0.95 -29.63 -11.66
CA PHE A 610 -0.92 -29.59 -13.12
C PHE A 610 0.52 -29.70 -13.61
N LYS A 611 0.81 -30.62 -14.54
CA LYS A 611 2.16 -30.75 -15.11
C LYS A 611 2.35 -29.72 -16.22
N ALA A 612 3.21 -28.73 -16.04
CA ALA A 612 3.44 -27.68 -17.04
C ALA A 612 3.95 -28.28 -18.37
N ASN A 613 4.79 -29.32 -18.31
CA ASN A 613 5.24 -30.05 -19.51
C ASN A 613 4.06 -30.56 -20.35
N ASP A 614 3.03 -31.13 -19.72
CA ASP A 614 1.86 -31.67 -20.44
C ASP A 614 0.98 -30.54 -20.98
N LEU A 615 0.79 -29.48 -20.19
CA LEU A 615 0.02 -28.29 -20.61
C LEU A 615 0.64 -27.59 -21.83
N LEU A 616 1.98 -27.63 -21.95
CA LEU A 616 2.74 -27.09 -23.09
C LEU A 616 3.05 -28.14 -24.18
N GLY A 617 2.38 -29.30 -24.14
CA GLY A 617 2.44 -30.32 -25.19
C GLY A 617 3.80 -31.03 -25.30
N GLY A 618 4.58 -31.08 -24.22
CA GLY A 618 5.90 -31.73 -24.16
C GLY A 618 6.98 -31.03 -24.98
N THR A 619 6.76 -29.78 -25.39
CA THR A 619 7.75 -29.00 -26.15
C THR A 619 8.74 -28.35 -25.18
N PRO A 620 10.06 -28.38 -25.46
CA PRO A 620 11.05 -27.76 -24.59
C PRO A 620 10.97 -26.23 -24.66
N TYR A 621 10.37 -25.61 -23.64
CA TYR A 621 10.33 -24.16 -23.48
C TYR A 621 11.03 -23.71 -22.20
N GLN A 622 11.76 -22.60 -22.28
CA GLN A 622 11.96 -21.74 -21.11
C GLN A 622 10.69 -20.95 -20.89
N THR A 623 10.13 -21.01 -19.69
CA THR A 623 8.80 -20.47 -19.43
C THR A 623 8.74 -19.69 -18.13
N SER A 624 7.85 -18.70 -18.10
CA SER A 624 7.32 -18.05 -16.91
C SER A 624 5.79 -18.22 -16.94
N LEU A 625 5.11 -17.98 -15.83
CA LEU A 625 3.68 -18.19 -15.70
C LEU A 625 3.01 -17.02 -15.00
N LYS A 626 1.91 -16.53 -15.57
CA LYS A 626 0.84 -15.86 -14.84
C LYS A 626 -0.33 -16.82 -14.73
N LEU A 627 -0.75 -17.16 -13.51
CA LEU A 627 -1.95 -17.94 -13.24
C LEU A 627 -3.07 -16.99 -12.84
N ALA A 628 -4.23 -17.10 -13.48
CA ALA A 628 -5.46 -16.43 -13.07
C ALA A 628 -6.51 -17.47 -12.64
N SER A 629 -7.36 -17.09 -11.69
CA SER A 629 -8.38 -17.95 -11.08
C SER A 629 -9.70 -17.20 -10.88
N SER A 630 -10.83 -17.91 -11.00
CA SER A 630 -12.16 -17.36 -10.70
C SER A 630 -12.46 -17.26 -9.20
N GLN A 631 -11.64 -17.89 -8.35
CA GLN A 631 -11.70 -17.83 -6.89
C GLN A 631 -10.32 -17.47 -6.32
N LEU A 632 -10.27 -17.05 -5.06
CA LEU A 632 -8.99 -16.89 -4.36
C LEU A 632 -8.37 -18.27 -4.12
N VAL A 633 -7.20 -18.51 -4.71
CA VAL A 633 -6.44 -19.77 -4.62
C VAL A 633 -5.03 -19.48 -4.13
N VAL A 634 -4.27 -20.52 -3.79
CA VAL A 634 -2.83 -20.44 -3.50
C VAL A 634 -2.09 -21.29 -4.50
N ALA A 635 -0.95 -20.82 -5.00
CA ALA A 635 -0.17 -21.52 -6.02
C ALA A 635 1.30 -21.64 -5.67
N GLU A 636 1.84 -22.85 -5.81
CA GLU A 636 3.26 -23.18 -5.69
C GLU A 636 3.74 -23.86 -6.97
N ARG A 637 5.02 -23.70 -7.30
CA ARG A 637 5.64 -24.31 -8.49
C ARG A 637 6.85 -25.16 -8.10
N PRO A 638 6.72 -26.49 -8.02
CA PRO A 638 7.87 -27.36 -7.91
C PRO A 638 8.44 -27.71 -9.29
N ILE A 639 9.75 -27.88 -9.32
CA ILE A 639 10.49 -28.41 -10.45
C ILE A 639 11.41 -29.51 -9.93
N TYR A 640 11.36 -30.68 -10.56
CA TYR A 640 12.27 -31.80 -10.32
C TYR A 640 13.12 -32.02 -11.56
N PHE A 641 14.44 -32.21 -11.42
CA PHE A 641 15.32 -32.17 -12.58
C PHE A 641 16.57 -33.06 -12.49
N ASP A 642 17.15 -33.32 -13.67
CA ASP A 642 18.55 -33.66 -13.93
C ASP A 642 19.11 -32.61 -14.89
N TYR A 643 19.72 -31.59 -14.29
CA TYR A 643 20.19 -30.41 -14.98
C TYR A 643 21.51 -30.68 -15.69
N THR A 644 21.45 -30.62 -17.03
CA THR A 644 22.65 -30.64 -17.88
C THR A 644 23.19 -29.22 -17.98
N GLY A 645 23.96 -28.79 -16.98
CA GLY A 645 24.54 -27.44 -16.94
C GLY A 645 25.49 -27.12 -18.08
N LYS A 646 26.01 -25.88 -18.13
CA LYS A 646 26.88 -25.41 -19.23
C LYS A 646 28.15 -26.26 -19.39
N GLY A 647 28.60 -26.91 -18.32
CA GLY A 647 29.73 -27.87 -18.33
C GLY A 647 29.35 -29.34 -18.49
N ASN A 648 28.09 -29.67 -18.80
CA ASN A 648 27.58 -31.04 -18.92
C ASN A 648 27.73 -31.88 -17.62
N TRP A 649 27.45 -31.27 -16.48
CA TRP A 649 27.71 -31.84 -15.15
C TRP A 649 26.67 -32.84 -14.63
N HIS A 650 25.42 -32.78 -15.11
CA HIS A 650 24.29 -33.64 -14.69
C HIS A 650 24.01 -33.58 -13.17
N TRP A 651 23.56 -32.42 -12.69
CA TRP A 651 23.15 -32.23 -11.29
C TRP A 651 21.66 -32.47 -11.14
N ASN A 652 21.29 -33.48 -10.36
CA ASN A 652 19.88 -33.77 -10.12
C ASN A 652 19.41 -33.13 -8.81
N GLY A 653 18.11 -32.84 -8.72
CA GLY A 653 17.55 -32.08 -7.63
C GLY A 653 16.07 -31.76 -7.82
N GLY A 654 15.59 -30.82 -7.02
CA GLY A 654 14.34 -30.14 -7.25
C GLY A 654 14.19 -28.95 -6.32
N HIS A 655 13.39 -27.97 -6.73
CA HIS A 655 13.13 -26.75 -5.97
C HIS A 655 11.66 -26.36 -6.08
N CYS A 656 11.18 -25.51 -5.18
CA CYS A 656 9.81 -25.00 -5.15
C CYS A 656 9.83 -23.52 -4.78
N VAL A 657 8.86 -22.76 -5.27
CA VAL A 657 8.54 -21.42 -4.77
C VAL A 657 7.03 -21.28 -4.61
N VAL A 658 6.61 -20.51 -3.62
CA VAL A 658 5.27 -19.91 -3.60
C VAL A 658 5.25 -18.77 -4.61
N GLY A 659 4.23 -18.71 -5.47
CA GLY A 659 4.11 -17.60 -6.41
C GLY A 659 3.93 -16.27 -5.68
N THR A 660 4.15 -15.15 -6.37
CA THR A 660 3.75 -13.84 -5.83
C THR A 660 2.40 -13.41 -6.39
N THR A 661 1.62 -12.69 -5.61
CA THR A 661 0.31 -12.15 -6.02
C THR A 661 0.41 -10.81 -6.72
N GLY A 662 1.52 -10.10 -6.53
CA GLY A 662 1.84 -8.80 -7.12
C GLY A 662 3.23 -8.75 -7.74
N LEU A 663 3.38 -7.88 -8.74
CA LEU A 663 4.65 -7.57 -9.38
C LEU A 663 5.29 -6.37 -8.68
N ALA A 664 6.62 -6.29 -8.67
CA ALA A 664 7.34 -5.19 -8.04
C ALA A 664 8.26 -4.46 -9.02
N LYS A 665 8.58 -3.21 -8.70
CA LYS A 665 9.59 -2.41 -9.41
C LYS A 665 11.01 -2.73 -8.96
N ASN A 666 11.17 -3.43 -7.85
CA ASN A 666 12.45 -3.76 -7.23
C ASN A 666 12.45 -5.23 -6.82
N TYR A 667 13.60 -5.89 -6.98
CA TYR A 667 13.83 -7.23 -6.42
C TYR A 667 15.24 -7.33 -5.86
N TYR A 668 15.37 -7.94 -4.68
CA TYR A 668 16.64 -8.13 -3.99
C TYR A 668 16.90 -9.62 -3.78
N PHE A 669 18.15 -10.03 -3.94
CA PHE A 669 18.61 -11.39 -3.67
C PHE A 669 19.91 -11.37 -2.87
N ALA A 670 19.88 -11.92 -1.65
CA ALA A 670 20.99 -11.86 -0.70
C ALA A 670 21.99 -13.01 -0.84
N GLU A 671 21.55 -14.21 -1.20
CA GLU A 671 22.41 -15.29 -1.66
C GLU A 671 22.77 -15.13 -3.15
N GLY A 672 23.92 -15.69 -3.51
CA GLY A 672 24.44 -15.77 -4.87
C GLY A 672 25.93 -16.15 -4.85
N THR A 673 26.36 -16.95 -5.82
CA THR A 673 27.77 -17.26 -6.03
C THR A 673 28.06 -17.75 -7.46
N THR A 674 29.25 -17.42 -7.95
CA THR A 674 29.82 -17.88 -9.22
C THR A 674 31.05 -18.77 -9.00
N ARG A 675 31.23 -19.29 -7.77
CA ARG A 675 32.29 -20.23 -7.42
C ARG A 675 32.17 -21.52 -8.23
N SER A 676 33.31 -22.17 -8.46
CA SER A 676 33.34 -23.53 -9.02
C SER A 676 32.36 -24.45 -8.30
N GLY A 677 31.54 -25.17 -9.07
CA GLY A 677 30.49 -26.05 -8.54
C GLY A 677 29.13 -25.39 -8.42
N PHE A 678 28.95 -24.13 -8.84
CA PHE A 678 27.67 -23.43 -8.87
C PHE A 678 27.38 -22.83 -10.24
N GLU A 679 26.11 -22.88 -10.65
CA GLU A 679 25.55 -22.20 -11.81
C GLU A 679 24.33 -21.38 -11.37
N GLU A 680 24.54 -20.08 -11.17
CA GLU A 680 23.49 -19.12 -10.82
C GLU A 680 22.89 -18.46 -12.06
N TRP A 681 21.56 -18.35 -12.08
CA TRP A 681 20.82 -17.65 -13.10
C TRP A 681 19.87 -16.62 -12.49
N LEU A 682 19.48 -15.63 -13.28
CA LEU A 682 18.34 -14.77 -12.99
C LEU A 682 17.28 -14.98 -14.06
N THR A 683 16.03 -15.12 -13.65
CA THR A 683 14.90 -15.22 -14.56
C THR A 683 13.92 -14.08 -14.32
N LEU A 684 13.61 -13.38 -15.41
CA LEU A 684 12.84 -12.15 -15.43
C LEU A 684 11.56 -12.38 -16.22
N GLN A 685 10.43 -11.95 -15.68
CA GLN A 685 9.13 -12.02 -16.33
C GLN A 685 8.54 -10.62 -16.48
N ASN A 686 8.03 -10.33 -17.68
CA ASN A 686 7.20 -9.18 -17.97
C ASN A 686 5.84 -9.67 -18.49
N PRO A 687 4.81 -9.76 -17.64
CA PRO A 687 3.47 -10.13 -18.06
C PRO A 687 2.67 -8.94 -18.63
N GLY A 688 3.24 -7.74 -18.64
CA GLY A 688 2.60 -6.51 -19.12
C GLY A 688 2.68 -6.34 -20.64
N SER A 689 1.96 -5.34 -21.16
CA SER A 689 1.89 -5.05 -22.60
C SER A 689 2.98 -4.11 -23.11
N GLU A 690 3.83 -3.58 -22.23
CA GLU A 690 4.89 -2.63 -22.57
C GLU A 690 6.28 -3.25 -22.46
N ASN A 691 7.23 -2.78 -23.26
CA ASN A 691 8.62 -3.21 -23.14
C ASN A 691 9.27 -2.56 -21.91
N LEU A 692 10.03 -3.36 -21.16
CA LEU A 692 10.74 -2.93 -19.96
C LEU A 692 12.25 -2.92 -20.18
N THR A 693 12.96 -2.23 -19.30
CA THR A 693 14.40 -2.37 -19.11
C THR A 693 14.65 -2.54 -17.62
N VAL A 694 15.19 -3.70 -17.24
CA VAL A 694 15.50 -4.02 -15.85
C VAL A 694 16.98 -3.74 -15.61
N ASP A 695 17.27 -2.81 -14.70
CA ASP A 695 18.62 -2.50 -14.28
C ASP A 695 19.03 -3.41 -13.11
N ALA A 696 20.23 -3.98 -13.19
CA ALA A 696 20.78 -4.92 -12.22
C ALA A 696 22.08 -4.37 -11.61
N PHE A 697 22.14 -4.38 -10.29
CA PHE A 697 23.27 -3.97 -9.48
C PHE A 697 23.80 -5.18 -8.69
N TYR A 698 24.86 -5.80 -9.20
CA TYR A 698 25.50 -6.96 -8.58
C TYR A 698 26.51 -6.52 -7.52
N GLN A 699 26.27 -6.89 -6.27
CA GLN A 699 27.12 -6.56 -5.13
C GLN A 699 27.97 -7.77 -4.75
N LEU A 700 29.29 -7.60 -4.78
CA LEU A 700 30.25 -8.69 -4.62
C LEU A 700 30.65 -8.88 -3.15
N GLY A 701 31.17 -10.07 -2.83
CA GLY A 701 31.72 -10.39 -1.51
C GLY A 701 32.86 -9.46 -1.08
N PRO A 702 33.11 -9.29 0.23
CA PRO A 702 34.17 -8.42 0.75
C PRO A 702 35.53 -8.72 0.12
N GLY A 703 36.15 -7.71 -0.49
CA GLY A 703 37.46 -7.82 -1.15
C GLY A 703 37.43 -8.40 -2.57
N GLN A 704 36.27 -8.65 -3.15
CA GLN A 704 36.12 -9.22 -4.51
C GLN A 704 35.89 -8.17 -5.63
N GLY A 705 35.91 -6.88 -5.29
CA GLY A 705 35.81 -5.75 -6.23
C GLY A 705 34.58 -4.87 -6.01
N ASP A 706 34.47 -3.82 -6.82
CA ASP A 706 33.32 -2.92 -6.83
C ASP A 706 32.07 -3.60 -7.44
N PRO A 707 30.86 -3.12 -7.10
CA PRO A 707 29.63 -3.60 -7.73
C PRO A 707 29.62 -3.48 -9.25
N VAL A 708 28.96 -4.43 -9.92
CA VAL A 708 28.83 -4.48 -11.39
C VAL A 708 27.41 -4.09 -11.79
N MET A 709 27.27 -3.16 -12.74
CA MET A 709 25.96 -2.73 -13.26
C MET A 709 25.68 -3.32 -14.64
N LYS A 710 24.45 -3.78 -14.85
CA LYS A 710 23.92 -4.30 -16.12
C LYS A 710 22.50 -3.82 -16.35
N SER A 711 22.03 -3.87 -17.59
CA SER A 711 20.65 -3.54 -17.96
C SER A 711 20.14 -4.59 -18.94
N TYR A 712 18.93 -5.09 -18.70
CA TYR A 712 18.31 -6.15 -19.48
C TYR A 712 17.03 -5.66 -20.15
N PRO A 713 16.98 -5.60 -21.50
CA PRO A 713 15.76 -5.27 -22.21
C PRO A 713 14.79 -6.46 -22.15
N LEU A 714 13.58 -6.22 -21.64
CA LEU A 714 12.58 -7.25 -21.40
C LEU A 714 11.27 -6.90 -22.15
N PRO A 715 11.03 -7.47 -23.34
CA PRO A 715 9.86 -7.15 -24.15
C PRO A 715 8.52 -7.41 -23.43
N ALA A 716 7.45 -6.81 -23.94
CA ALA A 716 6.07 -7.07 -23.50
C ALA A 716 5.69 -8.56 -23.60
N ALA A 717 4.88 -9.04 -22.64
CA ALA A 717 4.37 -10.41 -22.56
C ALA A 717 5.46 -11.47 -22.79
N SER A 718 6.63 -11.26 -22.19
CA SER A 718 7.82 -12.07 -22.43
C SER A 718 8.58 -12.37 -21.15
N ARG A 719 9.65 -13.15 -21.31
CA ARG A 719 10.59 -13.49 -20.25
C ARG A 719 12.02 -13.43 -20.75
N GLN A 720 12.97 -13.49 -19.82
CA GLN A 720 14.39 -13.60 -20.11
C GLN A 720 15.14 -14.36 -19.01
N THR A 721 16.14 -15.16 -19.41
CA THR A 721 17.11 -15.81 -18.50
C THR A 721 18.49 -15.18 -18.67
N VAL A 722 19.18 -14.92 -17.57
CA VAL A 722 20.55 -14.37 -17.52
C VAL A 722 21.46 -15.34 -16.77
N PHE A 723 22.62 -15.67 -17.33
CA PHE A 723 23.64 -16.47 -16.65
C PHE A 723 24.60 -15.55 -15.88
N VAL A 724 24.52 -15.55 -14.56
CA VAL A 724 25.24 -14.57 -13.72
C VAL A 724 26.77 -14.63 -13.89
N PRO A 725 27.42 -15.80 -14.05
CA PRO A 725 28.86 -15.84 -14.31
C PRO A 725 29.31 -15.11 -15.59
N ASP A 726 28.46 -14.98 -16.61
CA ASP A 726 28.78 -14.20 -17.83
C ASP A 726 28.76 -12.68 -17.54
N GLU A 727 28.09 -12.26 -16.47
CA GLU A 727 27.93 -10.84 -16.11
C GLU A 727 29.01 -10.35 -15.16
N VAL A 728 29.36 -11.15 -14.15
CA VAL A 728 30.28 -10.74 -13.08
C VAL A 728 31.61 -11.51 -13.07
N GLY A 729 31.76 -12.57 -13.86
CA GLY A 729 32.92 -13.48 -13.84
C GLY A 729 32.77 -14.63 -12.85
N THR A 730 33.82 -15.44 -12.67
CA THR A 730 33.84 -16.64 -11.83
C THR A 730 34.47 -16.39 -10.45
N ASP A 731 34.23 -17.32 -9.52
CA ASP A 731 34.80 -17.36 -8.17
C ASP A 731 34.47 -16.15 -7.29
N LYS A 732 33.23 -15.66 -7.40
CA LYS A 732 32.70 -14.54 -6.61
C LYS A 732 31.49 -14.94 -5.78
N ASP A 733 31.32 -14.25 -4.67
CA ASP A 733 30.05 -14.19 -3.95
C ASP A 733 29.24 -13.05 -4.51
N VAL A 734 27.95 -13.27 -4.72
CA VAL A 734 27.09 -12.34 -5.45
C VAL A 734 25.80 -12.13 -4.65
N SER A 735 25.34 -10.90 -4.63
CA SER A 735 23.95 -10.54 -4.32
C SER A 735 23.53 -9.57 -5.41
N VAL A 736 22.24 -9.46 -5.70
CA VAL A 736 21.78 -8.57 -6.77
C VAL A 736 20.60 -7.73 -6.29
N TYR A 737 20.62 -6.46 -6.67
CA TYR A 737 19.47 -5.57 -6.61
C TYR A 737 19.02 -5.28 -8.04
N LEU A 738 17.77 -5.60 -8.35
CA LEU A 738 17.13 -5.33 -9.63
C LEU A 738 16.13 -4.18 -9.47
N SER A 739 16.07 -3.29 -10.45
CA SER A 739 15.13 -2.17 -10.48
C SER A 739 14.57 -1.93 -11.88
N CYS A 740 13.34 -1.44 -11.95
CA CYS A 740 12.66 -1.08 -13.19
C CYS A 740 11.66 0.06 -12.92
N PHE A 741 11.39 0.90 -13.93
CA PHE A 741 10.37 1.95 -13.81
C PHE A 741 8.94 1.39 -13.69
N SER A 742 8.69 0.20 -14.24
CA SER A 742 7.39 -0.47 -14.20
C SER A 742 7.52 -1.87 -13.58
N PRO A 743 6.44 -2.41 -12.97
CA PRO A 743 6.49 -3.70 -12.29
C PRO A 743 6.86 -4.87 -13.20
N PHE A 744 7.69 -5.78 -12.68
CA PHE A 744 8.09 -7.04 -13.30
C PHE A 744 8.15 -8.13 -12.21
N LEU A 745 8.63 -9.33 -12.55
CA LEU A 745 8.99 -10.35 -11.56
C LEU A 745 10.40 -10.86 -11.82
N ALA A 746 11.14 -11.16 -10.75
CA ALA A 746 12.43 -11.84 -10.83
C ALA A 746 12.50 -13.05 -9.89
N GLU A 747 13.13 -14.10 -10.38
CA GLU A 747 13.54 -15.28 -9.62
C GLU A 747 15.03 -15.55 -9.80
N ARG A 748 15.64 -16.27 -8.85
CA ARG A 748 17.05 -16.70 -8.90
C ARG A 748 17.15 -18.22 -8.71
N PRO A 749 17.09 -19.01 -9.79
CA PRO A 749 17.45 -20.41 -9.71
C PRO A 749 18.98 -20.57 -9.63
N MET A 750 19.43 -21.55 -8.85
CA MET A 750 20.83 -21.92 -8.72
C MET A 750 20.96 -23.43 -8.73
N TYR A 751 21.91 -23.95 -9.49
CA TYR A 751 22.23 -25.37 -9.55
C TYR A 751 23.64 -25.60 -9.04
N PHE A 752 23.87 -26.69 -8.30
CA PHE A 752 25.12 -26.85 -7.58
C PHE A 752 25.62 -28.30 -7.47
N ASN A 753 26.93 -28.41 -7.26
CA ASN A 753 27.64 -29.54 -6.68
C ASN A 753 28.44 -29.02 -5.49
N TYR A 754 27.80 -29.05 -4.33
CA TYR A 754 28.27 -28.48 -3.10
C TYR A 754 29.15 -29.47 -2.33
N GLY A 755 30.21 -28.94 -1.71
CA GLY A 755 31.08 -29.70 -0.82
C GLY A 755 31.65 -28.80 0.28
N PHE A 756 31.30 -29.09 1.54
CA PHE A 756 31.87 -28.41 2.69
C PHE A 756 31.80 -29.31 3.94
N GLY A 757 32.94 -29.49 4.60
CA GLY A 757 33.04 -30.42 5.72
C GLY A 757 32.69 -31.84 5.28
N ASP A 758 31.75 -32.47 5.99
CA ASP A 758 31.29 -33.84 5.72
C ASP A 758 30.05 -33.92 4.80
N VAL A 759 29.54 -32.77 4.32
CA VAL A 759 28.37 -32.72 3.43
C VAL A 759 28.84 -32.52 1.99
N HIS A 760 28.43 -33.45 1.14
CA HIS A 760 28.56 -33.40 -0.30
C HIS A 760 27.18 -33.62 -0.91
N ALA A 761 26.71 -32.68 -1.73
CA ALA A 761 25.37 -32.72 -2.28
C ALA A 761 25.34 -32.09 -3.68
N THR A 762 24.61 -32.72 -4.60
CA THR A 762 24.19 -32.05 -5.84
C THR A 762 22.74 -31.59 -5.71
N GLY A 763 22.34 -30.57 -6.46
CA GLY A 763 20.98 -30.07 -6.40
C GLY A 763 20.77 -28.76 -7.13
N GLY A 764 19.68 -28.10 -6.76
CA GLY A 764 19.42 -26.73 -7.10
C GLY A 764 18.24 -26.19 -6.28
N HIS A 765 18.19 -24.87 -6.15
CA HIS A 765 17.17 -24.14 -5.41
C HIS A 765 16.75 -22.90 -6.20
N CYS A 766 15.60 -22.33 -5.86
CA CYS A 766 15.10 -21.11 -6.48
C CYS A 766 14.37 -20.28 -5.43
N VAL A 767 14.45 -18.96 -5.55
CA VAL A 767 13.66 -18.02 -4.76
C VAL A 767 13.06 -16.95 -5.67
N ILE A 768 11.89 -16.44 -5.30
CA ILE A 768 11.43 -15.12 -5.75
C ILE A 768 12.17 -14.07 -4.93
N GLY A 769 12.69 -13.02 -5.57
CA GLY A 769 13.42 -11.98 -4.84
C GLY A 769 12.53 -11.23 -3.86
N ALA A 770 13.12 -10.66 -2.81
CA ALA A 770 12.39 -9.75 -1.93
C ALA A 770 11.98 -8.48 -2.70
N ALA A 771 10.74 -8.03 -2.60
CA ALA A 771 10.28 -6.80 -3.25
C ALA A 771 10.81 -5.51 -2.57
N SER A 772 11.26 -5.63 -1.33
CA SER A 772 11.74 -4.54 -0.47
C SER A 772 12.84 -5.01 0.48
N THR A 773 13.54 -4.05 1.08
CA THR A 773 14.43 -4.26 2.23
C THR A 773 13.66 -4.16 3.54
N GLY A 774 14.17 -4.76 4.60
CA GLY A 774 13.53 -4.82 5.92
C GLY A 774 14.49 -4.68 7.09
N ASP A 775 13.94 -4.27 8.24
CA ASP A 775 14.65 -4.17 9.52
C ASP A 775 14.44 -5.37 10.42
N ASP A 776 13.54 -6.28 10.08
CA ASP A 776 13.24 -7.49 10.84
C ASP A 776 12.93 -8.61 9.84
N TRP A 777 13.61 -9.73 9.94
CA TRP A 777 13.43 -10.88 9.04
C TRP A 777 13.36 -12.14 9.87
N PHE A 778 12.44 -13.03 9.55
CA PHE A 778 12.25 -14.28 10.26
C PHE A 778 12.25 -15.48 9.30
N LEU A 779 13.00 -16.52 9.66
CA LEU A 779 13.08 -17.78 8.94
C LEU A 779 12.69 -18.91 9.90
N ALA A 780 11.65 -19.67 9.58
CA ALA A 780 11.03 -20.63 10.47
C ALA A 780 11.70 -22.01 10.47
N GLU A 781 12.33 -22.41 9.36
CA GLU A 781 13.11 -23.65 9.26
C GLU A 781 14.61 -23.41 9.51
N GLY A 782 15.26 -24.46 9.99
CA GLY A 782 16.70 -24.50 10.23
C GLY A 782 17.12 -25.75 11.00
N PHE A 783 18.27 -26.32 10.63
CA PHE A 783 18.79 -27.52 11.28
C PHE A 783 20.31 -27.59 11.21
N THR A 784 20.96 -27.58 12.38
CA THR A 784 22.43 -27.63 12.49
C THR A 784 22.97 -29.01 12.91
N GLY A 785 22.15 -30.06 12.75
CA GLY A 785 22.54 -31.43 13.04
C GLY A 785 23.46 -32.06 12.00
N SER A 786 23.92 -33.27 12.29
CA SER A 786 24.77 -34.05 11.38
C SER A 786 24.12 -34.21 10.01
N GLY A 787 24.89 -33.99 8.94
CA GLY A 787 24.44 -34.09 7.55
C GLY A 787 23.82 -32.81 6.98
N PHE A 788 23.83 -31.70 7.72
CA PHE A 788 23.28 -30.42 7.27
C PHE A 788 24.28 -29.28 7.42
N ASN A 789 24.36 -28.44 6.40
CA ASN A 789 25.10 -27.19 6.39
C ASN A 789 24.11 -26.06 6.09
N GLU A 790 23.86 -25.19 7.07
CA GLU A 790 22.97 -24.04 6.96
C GLU A 790 23.79 -22.76 6.95
N TRP A 791 23.47 -21.87 6.02
CA TRP A 791 24.07 -20.55 5.93
C TRP A 791 23.02 -19.45 5.97
N LEU A 792 23.43 -18.28 6.42
CA LEU A 792 22.62 -17.07 6.43
C LEU A 792 23.31 -16.01 5.56
N CYS A 793 22.62 -15.52 4.54
CA CYS A 793 23.11 -14.51 3.61
C CYS A 793 22.39 -13.18 3.86
N LEU A 794 23.16 -12.12 4.09
CA LEU A 794 22.67 -10.78 4.39
C LEU A 794 23.16 -9.82 3.32
N GLN A 795 22.25 -9.10 2.67
CA GLN A 795 22.54 -8.06 1.68
C GLN A 795 22.26 -6.69 2.28
N ASN A 796 23.24 -5.79 2.20
CA ASN A 796 23.05 -4.37 2.50
C ASN A 796 23.12 -3.58 1.18
N PRO A 797 21.97 -3.19 0.61
CA PRO A 797 21.94 -2.33 -0.57
C PRO A 797 22.19 -0.85 -0.26
N GLY A 798 22.18 -0.46 1.02
CA GLY A 798 22.32 0.92 1.46
C GLY A 798 23.75 1.46 1.46
N ASP A 799 23.85 2.78 1.59
CA ASP A 799 25.11 3.55 1.46
C ASP A 799 25.91 3.68 2.75
N SER A 800 25.46 3.06 3.85
CA SER A 800 26.17 3.01 5.13
C SER A 800 26.12 1.60 5.72
N ASP A 801 27.00 1.31 6.68
CA ASP A 801 27.04 0.02 7.36
C ASP A 801 25.71 -0.27 8.10
N ALA A 802 25.20 -1.49 7.98
CA ALA A 802 24.06 -1.99 8.73
C ALA A 802 24.55 -2.87 9.89
N VAL A 803 24.07 -2.61 11.10
CA VAL A 803 24.35 -3.40 12.30
C VAL A 803 23.12 -4.21 12.64
N CYS A 804 23.23 -5.53 12.59
CA CYS A 804 22.13 -6.47 12.78
C CYS A 804 22.33 -7.33 14.03
N GLU A 805 21.23 -7.69 14.67
CA GLU A 805 21.14 -8.69 15.72
C GLU A 805 20.55 -9.98 15.14
N ILE A 806 21.20 -11.11 15.38
CA ILE A 806 20.72 -12.44 15.01
C ILE A 806 20.31 -13.18 16.29
N THR A 807 19.07 -13.68 16.30
CA THR A 807 18.52 -14.51 17.37
C THR A 807 18.12 -15.86 16.79
N TYR A 808 18.58 -16.95 17.40
CA TYR A 808 18.18 -18.30 17.03
C TYR A 808 17.18 -18.85 18.06
N TYR A 809 16.01 -19.25 17.60
CA TYR A 809 14.95 -19.84 18.43
C TYR A 809 14.95 -21.35 18.25
N THR A 810 15.48 -22.09 19.22
CA THR A 810 15.62 -23.55 19.09
C THR A 810 14.43 -24.29 19.69
N GLN A 811 14.13 -25.45 19.12
CA GLN A 811 13.13 -26.37 19.67
C GLN A 811 13.63 -27.00 20.98
N GLU A 812 14.95 -27.19 21.12
CA GLU A 812 15.56 -27.88 22.25
C GLU A 812 15.72 -27.00 23.50
N SER A 813 15.93 -25.69 23.34
CA SER A 813 16.29 -24.79 24.45
C SER A 813 15.67 -23.40 24.40
N GLY A 814 14.82 -23.10 23.41
CA GLY A 814 14.29 -21.75 23.18
C GLY A 814 15.35 -20.81 22.58
N ALA A 815 15.24 -19.50 22.85
CA ALA A 815 16.17 -18.51 22.31
C ALA A 815 17.61 -18.70 22.81
N LEU A 816 18.56 -18.72 21.87
CA LEU A 816 19.99 -18.63 22.14
C LEU A 816 20.42 -17.17 22.34
N PRO A 817 21.60 -16.91 22.94
CA PRO A 817 22.12 -15.56 23.10
C PRO A 817 22.26 -14.81 21.76
N VAL A 818 21.78 -13.56 21.74
CA VAL A 818 21.83 -12.67 20.58
C VAL A 818 23.26 -12.46 20.08
N LYS A 819 23.44 -12.46 18.75
CA LYS A 819 24.71 -12.18 18.07
C LYS A 819 24.60 -10.86 17.34
N GLN A 820 25.66 -10.05 17.37
CA GLN A 820 25.74 -8.85 16.54
C GLN A 820 26.61 -9.07 15.32
N VAL A 821 26.16 -8.54 14.18
CA VAL A 821 26.88 -8.59 12.91
C VAL A 821 26.79 -7.24 12.21
N THR A 822 27.91 -6.74 11.69
CA THR A 822 27.92 -5.59 10.76
C THR A 822 28.03 -6.07 9.32
N VAL A 823 27.16 -5.54 8.45
CA VAL A 823 27.16 -5.69 7.00
C VAL A 823 27.52 -4.34 6.37
N PRO A 824 28.73 -4.18 5.80
CA PRO A 824 29.17 -2.90 5.26
C PRO A 824 28.29 -2.37 4.13
N ALA A 825 28.33 -1.05 3.92
CA ALA A 825 27.60 -0.36 2.85
C ALA A 825 27.79 -1.00 1.47
N ARG A 826 26.71 -1.19 0.72
CA ARG A 826 26.69 -1.75 -0.64
C ARG A 826 27.36 -3.13 -0.76
N THR A 827 27.40 -3.91 0.32
CA THR A 827 28.01 -5.25 0.32
C THR A 827 27.04 -6.34 0.80
N ARG A 828 27.54 -7.57 0.82
CA ARG A 828 26.88 -8.73 1.42
C ARG A 828 27.76 -9.41 2.48
N LYS A 829 27.14 -10.26 3.29
CA LYS A 829 27.81 -11.11 4.28
C LYS A 829 27.13 -12.48 4.38
N THR A 830 27.93 -13.54 4.47
CA THR A 830 27.44 -14.91 4.68
C THR A 830 27.98 -15.47 6.00
N ILE A 831 27.11 -16.11 6.77
CA ILE A 831 27.41 -16.70 8.09
C ILE A 831 27.10 -18.19 8.04
N MET A 832 27.98 -19.03 8.59
CA MET A 832 27.74 -20.46 8.78
C MET A 832 26.95 -20.67 10.07
N VAL A 833 25.64 -20.98 9.96
CA VAL A 833 24.75 -21.08 11.12
C VAL A 833 25.18 -22.22 12.06
N ASN A 834 25.65 -23.35 11.54
CA ASN A 834 26.15 -24.46 12.36
C ASN A 834 27.30 -24.04 13.30
N GLN A 835 28.09 -23.04 12.92
CA GLN A 835 29.18 -22.53 13.75
C GLN A 835 28.72 -21.41 14.68
N ASP A 836 27.80 -20.56 14.22
CA ASP A 836 27.35 -19.38 14.94
C ASP A 836 26.33 -19.68 16.05
N ALA A 837 25.35 -20.55 15.74
CA ALA A 837 24.34 -21.04 16.68
C ALA A 837 24.83 -22.22 17.53
N GLY A 838 25.67 -23.08 16.95
CA GLY A 838 26.11 -24.36 17.53
C GLY A 838 25.46 -25.57 16.86
N SER A 839 25.87 -26.78 17.24
CA SER A 839 25.49 -28.02 16.56
C SER A 839 24.27 -28.71 17.15
N ASN A 840 23.56 -29.47 16.31
CA ASN A 840 22.40 -30.30 16.64
C ASN A 840 21.19 -29.54 17.20
N TYR A 841 20.90 -28.36 16.66
CA TYR A 841 19.67 -27.63 16.93
C TYR A 841 18.71 -27.72 15.75
N GLN A 842 17.42 -27.84 16.09
CA GLN A 842 16.30 -27.47 15.23
C GLN A 842 15.97 -26.01 15.54
N LEU A 843 16.19 -25.09 14.61
CA LEU A 843 16.14 -23.66 14.90
C LEU A 843 15.38 -22.83 13.87
N SER A 844 14.82 -21.72 14.34
CA SER A 844 14.35 -20.61 13.52
C SER A 844 15.30 -19.44 13.72
N THR A 845 15.43 -18.56 12.74
CA THR A 845 16.38 -17.45 12.77
C THR A 845 15.63 -16.13 12.60
N ARG A 846 15.88 -15.16 13.50
CA ARG A 846 15.43 -13.78 13.34
C ARG A 846 16.62 -12.85 13.20
N VAL A 847 16.57 -11.94 12.24
CA VAL A 847 17.61 -10.94 11.97
C VAL A 847 16.99 -9.56 12.08
N ARG A 848 17.45 -8.75 13.03
CA ARG A 848 16.96 -7.37 13.23
C ARG A 848 18.03 -6.33 12.99
N VAL A 849 17.75 -5.32 12.18
CA VAL A 849 18.61 -4.15 12.03
C VAL A 849 18.43 -3.25 13.26
N THR A 850 19.54 -2.93 13.92
CA THR A 850 19.58 -2.08 15.13
C THR A 850 20.14 -0.69 14.86
N SER A 851 20.87 -0.53 13.75
CA SER A 851 21.43 0.74 13.29
C SER A 851 21.85 0.61 11.82
N GLY A 852 21.72 1.70 11.05
CA GLY A 852 22.04 1.71 9.62
C GLY A 852 20.82 1.44 8.73
N PRO A 853 21.03 1.14 7.44
CA PRO A 853 19.95 0.90 6.50
C PRO A 853 19.37 -0.53 6.65
N SER A 854 18.13 -0.69 6.20
CA SER A 854 17.46 -1.98 6.07
C SER A 854 18.21 -2.94 5.14
N ILE A 855 18.07 -4.24 5.39
CA ILE A 855 18.79 -5.31 4.67
C ILE A 855 17.82 -6.29 4.01
N VAL A 856 18.35 -7.30 3.32
CA VAL A 856 17.63 -8.49 2.86
C VAL A 856 18.33 -9.73 3.37
N VAL A 857 17.56 -10.77 3.71
CA VAL A 857 18.06 -12.00 4.32
C VAL A 857 17.58 -13.23 3.56
N GLU A 858 18.50 -14.13 3.24
CA GLU A 858 18.25 -15.45 2.64
C GLU A 858 18.94 -16.56 3.45
N ARG A 859 18.41 -17.78 3.38
CA ARG A 859 18.96 -18.95 4.07
C ARG A 859 19.06 -20.15 3.15
N PRO A 860 20.24 -20.38 2.53
CA PRO A 860 20.53 -21.64 1.90
C PRO A 860 20.89 -22.73 2.91
N MET A 861 20.39 -23.93 2.66
CA MET A 861 20.73 -25.14 3.39
C MET A 861 21.08 -26.26 2.43
N TYR A 862 22.18 -26.97 2.71
CA TYR A 862 22.67 -28.10 1.92
C TYR A 862 22.75 -29.32 2.82
N PHE A 863 22.30 -30.48 2.36
CA PHE A 863 22.12 -31.63 3.22
C PHE A 863 22.33 -32.99 2.56
N VAL A 864 22.51 -34.01 3.41
CA VAL A 864 22.33 -35.43 3.10
C VAL A 864 21.34 -36.01 4.13
N PHE A 865 20.07 -36.07 3.74
CA PHE A 865 18.97 -36.54 4.57
C PHE A 865 18.56 -37.97 4.19
N ARG A 866 18.79 -38.94 5.09
CA ARG A 866 18.47 -40.37 4.86
C ARG A 866 19.05 -40.94 3.55
N GLY A 867 20.19 -40.41 3.10
CA GLY A 867 20.82 -40.76 1.84
C GLY A 867 20.30 -40.02 0.61
N TRP A 868 19.37 -39.07 0.79
CA TRP A 868 18.96 -38.10 -0.22
C TRP A 868 19.77 -36.83 -0.01
N ASP A 869 20.63 -36.53 -0.95
CA ASP A 869 21.37 -35.27 -0.97
C ASP A 869 20.57 -34.18 -1.68
N GLY A 870 20.85 -32.93 -1.36
CA GLY A 870 20.18 -31.78 -1.95
C GLY A 870 20.48 -30.48 -1.22
N GLY A 871 19.65 -29.49 -1.50
CA GLY A 871 19.71 -28.19 -0.86
C GLY A 871 18.59 -27.29 -1.35
N HIS A 872 18.24 -26.33 -0.52
CA HIS A 872 17.18 -25.36 -0.77
C HIS A 872 17.59 -23.99 -0.24
N ASP A 873 16.82 -22.97 -0.58
CA ASP A 873 17.00 -21.59 -0.11
C ASP A 873 15.62 -20.94 0.02
N VAL A 874 15.54 -19.94 0.90
CA VAL A 874 14.35 -19.12 1.14
C VAL A 874 14.77 -17.69 1.42
N VAL A 875 14.02 -16.73 0.88
CA VAL A 875 14.02 -15.36 1.36
C VAL A 875 13.26 -15.34 2.69
N GLY A 876 13.80 -14.64 3.69
CA GLY A 876 13.14 -14.52 5.00
C GLY A 876 11.75 -13.89 4.89
N PHE A 877 10.88 -14.22 5.84
CA PHE A 877 9.62 -13.52 6.03
C PHE A 877 9.88 -12.14 6.64
N LEU A 878 9.29 -11.10 6.05
CA LEU A 878 9.43 -9.70 6.47
C LEU A 878 8.31 -9.30 7.45
#